data_AF-A0A397YK44-F1
#
_entry.id   AF-A0A397YK44-F1
#
_cell.length_a   1.000
_cell.length_b   1.000
_cell.length_c   1.000
_cell.angle_alpha   90.00
_cell.angle_beta   90.00
_cell.angle_gamma   90.00
#
_symmetry.space_group_name_H-M   'P 1'
#
loop_
_entity.id
_entity.type
_entity.pdbx_description
1 polymer ?
#
loop_
_entity_poly.entity_id
_entity_poly.type
_entity_poly.pdbx_seq_one_letter_code
_entity_poly.pdbx_strand_id
1 'polypeptide(L)'
;MMESISYNRHFWYPDDVHDRLWHSDFWEDDMTEINTTTPVNTKNAFDLPQAIISKAAVAKGAGKSWSRGWSMQNQDDVHVYLHFAEIQVLKPKDTREFSILWNDATINYSYSPPEFMADTVPIRTSTKCDDLCYLELVRGKSSSLPPSISAMEVFGVLQLPQSETDENDVSAFKNIQATYRLQKTNWQGDPCVPINYMWTGLNCSNVVPSVPPRIISIDFSSYGLNGTIASDIQYLSQLQKLDLSNNHLHGRIPEFLGKMKLLTIINLSGNNFSGSIPQTLRNMQKNGLTLILDGNQNLCLDSSCETEAGDGNGKKKLLVPILATAASVGLITAVLLLIILFYRTKRSSKDPRSSIVSNKRSFTYEEVTVMTNNFERTLGEGGFGVVYHGNLNGNEQVAVKVLSQSSAQGYKQFKAEVDLLLRVHHINLVSLVGYCDEGQHLVLIYEYMSNGNLKQHLSGEYATTPLSWENRLRIAADTAQGLEYLHIGCKPPMIHRDIKSTNILLDKNFQAKLGDFGLSRSFPVGSETHVSTNIAGSPGYLDPEYYRTNWLTEKSDVFSFGVVLLEIITSQPVIDHTREKSHIGEWVGFRLTNGDIKNIVDPSLIGDYDSSSVWKALELAMSCVSPSSSGRPNMSQVANELKECLLSENSRKEGKHDVDSKSSVELSTSFGTKHTPDAR
;
A
#
# COMPACT_ATOMS: atom_id res chain seq x y z
N MET A 1 -22.61 -4.14 20.79
CA MET A 1 -23.90 -4.07 21.52
C MET A 1 -24.49 -5.48 21.52
N MET A 2 -24.85 -6.02 22.68
CA MET A 2 -25.54 -7.32 22.81
C MET A 2 -27.02 -7.08 22.54
N GLU A 3 -27.55 -7.66 21.46
CA GLU A 3 -28.97 -7.98 21.34
C GLU A 3 -29.09 -9.48 21.13
N SER A 4 -29.72 -10.16 22.08
CA SER A 4 -30.07 -11.56 21.96
C SER A 4 -31.39 -11.67 21.19
N ILE A 5 -31.31 -12.14 19.96
CA ILE A 5 -32.43 -12.80 19.27
C ILE A 5 -31.83 -14.03 18.55
N SER A 6 -32.21 -15.22 19.02
CA SER A 6 -32.20 -16.51 18.30
C SER A 6 -30.84 -17.09 17.84
N TYR A 7 -30.37 -18.14 18.55
CA TYR A 7 -29.53 -19.27 18.07
C TYR A 7 -28.41 -19.06 17.01
N ASN A 8 -27.68 -17.94 17.00
CA ASN A 8 -26.57 -17.77 16.03
C ASN A 8 -25.30 -18.55 16.43
N ARG A 9 -24.97 -19.64 15.73
CA ARG A 9 -23.67 -20.34 15.91
C ARG A 9 -22.62 -19.70 15.00
N HIS A 10 -21.74 -18.91 15.62
CA HIS A 10 -20.56 -18.35 14.96
C HIS A 10 -19.39 -19.33 15.08
N PHE A 11 -18.63 -19.53 14.00
CA PHE A 11 -17.46 -20.40 14.00
C PHE A 11 -16.21 -19.62 13.62
N TRP A 12 -15.17 -19.81 14.42
CA TRP A 12 -13.80 -19.44 14.11
C TRP A 12 -13.03 -20.72 13.79
N TYR A 13 -12.25 -20.69 12.72
CA TYR A 13 -11.41 -21.80 12.30
C TYR A 13 -9.94 -21.42 12.51
N PRO A 14 -9.19 -22.13 13.38
CA PRO A 14 -7.80 -21.79 13.66
C PRO A 14 -6.86 -21.86 12.44
N ASP A 15 -7.26 -22.57 11.39
CA ASP A 15 -6.56 -22.71 10.11
C ASP A 15 -6.97 -21.67 9.07
N ASP A 16 -7.91 -20.76 9.40
CA ASP A 16 -8.27 -19.66 8.51
C ASP A 16 -7.23 -18.53 8.60
N VAL A 17 -6.37 -18.43 7.59
CA VAL A 17 -5.29 -17.43 7.52
C VAL A 17 -5.81 -15.98 7.44
N HIS A 18 -7.10 -15.80 7.11
CA HIS A 18 -7.75 -14.49 7.03
C HIS A 18 -8.61 -14.18 8.25
N ASP A 19 -8.67 -15.08 9.24
CA ASP A 19 -9.41 -14.90 10.49
C ASP A 19 -10.89 -14.53 10.20
N ARG A 20 -11.50 -15.16 9.18
CA ARG A 20 -12.88 -14.89 8.77
C ARG A 20 -13.86 -15.46 9.80
N LEU A 21 -14.94 -14.71 10.01
CA LEU A 21 -16.07 -15.14 10.81
C LEU A 21 -17.09 -15.88 9.94
N TRP A 22 -17.37 -17.15 10.24
CA TRP A 22 -18.28 -17.97 9.45
C TRP A 22 -19.62 -18.23 10.15
N HIS A 23 -20.69 -18.21 9.35
CA HIS A 23 -22.07 -18.40 9.80
C HIS A 23 -22.69 -19.65 9.17
N SER A 24 -23.24 -20.55 9.98
CA SER A 24 -23.93 -21.76 9.48
C SER A 24 -25.37 -21.53 9.04
N ASP A 25 -25.98 -20.44 9.51
CA ASP A 25 -27.44 -20.28 9.52
C ASP A 25 -27.98 -19.76 8.18
N PHE A 26 -27.09 -19.60 7.20
CA PHE A 26 -27.43 -19.15 5.87
C PHE A 26 -28.09 -20.24 5.00
N TRP A 27 -28.39 -21.42 5.56
CA TRP A 27 -28.74 -22.60 4.76
C TRP A 27 -30.07 -23.28 5.12
N GLU A 28 -30.92 -22.72 5.97
CA GLU A 28 -32.10 -23.47 6.47
C GLU A 28 -33.40 -23.39 5.63
N ASP A 29 -34.23 -24.43 5.86
CA ASP A 29 -35.41 -25.00 5.20
C ASP A 29 -35.21 -25.79 3.88
N ASP A 30 -34.55 -25.23 2.85
CA ASP A 30 -34.54 -25.84 1.50
C ASP A 30 -33.21 -26.50 1.05
N MET A 31 -32.17 -26.56 1.89
CA MET A 31 -30.87 -27.16 1.55
C MET A 31 -30.50 -28.35 2.46
N THR A 32 -29.72 -29.29 1.92
CA THR A 32 -29.10 -30.41 2.63
C THR A 32 -27.59 -30.25 2.59
N GLU A 33 -26.93 -30.34 3.74
CA GLU A 33 -25.47 -30.36 3.81
C GLU A 33 -24.94 -31.74 3.38
N ILE A 34 -23.92 -31.72 2.53
CA ILE A 34 -23.07 -32.87 2.19
C ILE A 34 -21.64 -32.56 2.63
N ASN A 35 -20.87 -33.60 2.92
CA ASN A 35 -19.48 -33.47 3.33
C ASN A 35 -18.61 -34.55 2.67
N THR A 36 -17.29 -34.32 2.67
CA THR A 36 -16.30 -35.27 2.20
C THR A 36 -15.11 -35.35 3.14
N THR A 37 -14.47 -36.51 3.19
CA THR A 37 -13.15 -36.70 3.84
C THR A 37 -12.00 -36.63 2.85
N THR A 38 -12.29 -36.59 1.54
CA THR A 38 -11.28 -36.45 0.50
C THR A 38 -10.72 -35.02 0.53
N PRO A 39 -9.39 -34.83 0.57
CA PRO A 39 -8.80 -33.49 0.55
C PRO A 39 -9.22 -32.70 -0.68
N VAL A 40 -9.74 -31.50 -0.47
CA VAL A 40 -10.06 -30.56 -1.55
C VAL A 40 -8.85 -29.65 -1.77
N ASN A 41 -8.41 -29.46 -3.00
CA ASN A 41 -7.32 -28.53 -3.28
C ASN A 41 -7.80 -27.09 -3.08
N THR A 42 -7.32 -26.44 -2.01
CA THR A 42 -7.65 -25.05 -1.65
C THR A 42 -6.67 -24.02 -2.18
N LYS A 43 -5.73 -24.39 -3.06
CA LYS A 43 -4.75 -23.46 -3.64
C LYS A 43 -5.42 -22.50 -4.62
N ASN A 44 -6.13 -21.52 -4.08
CA ASN A 44 -6.65 -20.38 -4.78
C ASN A 44 -6.38 -19.13 -3.93
N ALA A 45 -6.66 -17.96 -4.49
CA ALA A 45 -6.33 -16.70 -3.85
C ALA A 45 -7.18 -16.37 -2.61
N PHE A 46 -8.10 -17.25 -2.18
CA PHE A 46 -8.98 -17.03 -1.03
C PHE A 46 -8.61 -17.91 0.17
N ASP A 47 -7.67 -18.86 0.02
CA ASP A 47 -7.16 -19.72 1.08
C ASP A 47 -8.24 -20.23 2.05
N LEU A 48 -9.30 -20.84 1.50
CA LEU A 48 -10.44 -21.30 2.29
C LEU A 48 -10.02 -22.41 3.27
N PRO A 49 -10.51 -22.41 4.52
CA PRO A 49 -10.28 -23.49 5.46
C PRO A 49 -10.77 -24.83 4.92
N GLN A 50 -9.98 -25.89 5.16
CA GLN A 50 -10.35 -27.24 4.72
C GLN A 50 -11.68 -27.69 5.33
N ALA A 51 -11.94 -27.30 6.58
CA ALA A 51 -13.18 -27.59 7.29
C ALA A 51 -14.44 -27.00 6.62
N ILE A 52 -14.28 -25.99 5.77
CA ILE A 52 -15.36 -25.29 5.08
C ILE A 52 -15.53 -25.85 3.68
N ILE A 53 -14.48 -25.87 2.87
CA ILE A 53 -14.60 -26.31 1.47
C ILE A 53 -14.91 -27.81 1.35
N SER A 54 -14.63 -28.61 2.39
CA SER A 54 -15.01 -30.03 2.46
C SER A 54 -16.51 -30.25 2.70
N LYS A 55 -17.29 -29.18 2.85
CA LYS A 55 -18.74 -29.19 2.97
C LYS A 55 -19.37 -28.44 1.80
N ALA A 56 -20.58 -28.84 1.46
CA ALA A 56 -21.41 -28.10 0.51
C ALA A 56 -22.89 -28.23 0.86
N ALA A 57 -23.64 -27.16 0.62
CA ALA A 57 -25.08 -27.15 0.69
C ALA A 57 -25.66 -27.48 -0.70
N VAL A 58 -26.68 -28.35 -0.73
CA VAL A 58 -27.33 -28.86 -1.95
C VAL A 58 -28.84 -28.73 -1.84
N ALA A 59 -29.52 -28.31 -2.90
CA ALA A 59 -30.98 -28.12 -2.89
C ALA A 59 -31.77 -29.40 -2.53
N LYS A 60 -32.74 -29.29 -1.61
CA LYS A 60 -33.65 -30.38 -1.22
C LYS A 60 -34.65 -30.67 -2.34
N GLY A 61 -34.67 -31.92 -2.79
CA GLY A 61 -35.61 -32.42 -3.80
C GLY A 61 -34.99 -32.48 -5.19
N ALA A 62 -35.19 -33.60 -5.88
CA ALA A 62 -34.61 -33.84 -7.20
C ALA A 62 -35.05 -32.76 -8.19
N GLY A 63 -34.08 -32.06 -8.78
CA GLY A 63 -34.32 -31.14 -9.88
C GLY A 63 -34.65 -29.69 -9.51
N LYS A 64 -34.67 -29.31 -8.23
CA LYS A 64 -35.03 -27.94 -7.81
C LYS A 64 -33.84 -26.98 -7.87
N SER A 65 -34.09 -25.80 -8.42
CA SER A 65 -33.24 -24.61 -8.26
C SER A 65 -33.30 -24.12 -6.81
N TRP A 66 -32.24 -23.47 -6.35
CA TRP A 66 -32.21 -22.82 -5.04
C TRP A 66 -32.18 -21.31 -5.21
N SER A 67 -32.96 -20.58 -4.43
CA SER A 67 -32.90 -19.12 -4.35
C SER A 67 -32.90 -18.67 -2.90
N ARG A 68 -32.19 -17.58 -2.62
CA ARG A 68 -32.16 -16.97 -1.28
C ARG A 68 -32.10 -15.46 -1.38
N GLY A 69 -33.10 -14.83 -0.77
CA GLY A 69 -33.15 -13.40 -0.53
C GLY A 69 -32.60 -13.05 0.86
N TRP A 70 -31.83 -11.98 0.97
CA TRP A 70 -31.51 -11.36 2.27
C TRP A 70 -31.51 -9.84 2.16
N SER A 71 -31.84 -9.18 3.26
CA SER A 71 -31.80 -7.72 3.32
C SER A 71 -30.41 -7.26 3.75
N MET A 72 -29.84 -6.31 3.01
CA MET A 72 -28.64 -5.59 3.41
C MET A 72 -29.03 -4.15 3.69
N GLN A 73 -28.87 -3.71 4.94
CA GLN A 73 -29.15 -2.33 5.30
C GLN A 73 -28.10 -1.39 4.70
N ASN A 74 -28.55 -0.44 3.88
CA ASN A 74 -27.82 0.78 3.52
C ASN A 74 -26.40 0.59 2.95
N GLN A 75 -26.22 -0.21 1.90
CA GLN A 75 -24.93 -0.28 1.20
C GLN A 75 -25.13 -0.07 -0.30
N ASP A 76 -24.39 0.92 -0.84
CA ASP A 76 -24.47 1.30 -2.25
C ASP A 76 -23.84 0.26 -3.19
N ASP A 77 -22.78 -0.43 -2.74
CA ASP A 77 -22.08 -1.49 -3.48
C ASP A 77 -21.83 -2.72 -2.60
N VAL A 78 -21.96 -3.91 -3.17
CA VAL A 78 -21.71 -5.20 -2.50
C VAL A 78 -20.80 -6.04 -3.38
N HIS A 79 -19.82 -6.70 -2.76
CA HIS A 79 -19.00 -7.72 -3.39
C HIS A 79 -19.36 -9.09 -2.81
N VAL A 80 -19.75 -10.02 -3.68
CA VAL A 80 -20.08 -11.38 -3.26
C VAL A 80 -19.11 -12.36 -3.92
N TYR A 81 -18.59 -13.29 -3.12
CA TYR A 81 -17.72 -14.36 -3.60
C TYR A 81 -18.41 -15.68 -3.30
N LEU A 82 -18.75 -16.41 -4.35
CA LEU A 82 -19.36 -17.73 -4.24
C LEU A 82 -18.25 -18.78 -4.36
N HIS A 83 -18.10 -19.61 -3.35
CA HIS A 83 -17.09 -20.65 -3.30
C HIS A 83 -17.72 -22.01 -3.59
N PHE A 84 -17.11 -22.73 -4.52
CA PHE A 84 -17.60 -24.00 -5.02
C PHE A 84 -16.49 -25.05 -5.05
N ALA A 85 -16.86 -26.30 -4.77
CA ALA A 85 -16.08 -27.47 -5.11
C ALA A 85 -17.06 -28.62 -5.36
N GLU A 86 -16.80 -29.45 -6.36
CA GLU A 86 -17.49 -30.73 -6.46
C GLU A 86 -16.82 -31.71 -5.50
N ILE A 87 -17.47 -31.95 -4.37
CA ILE A 87 -16.96 -32.78 -3.28
C ILE A 87 -17.48 -34.22 -3.31
N GLN A 88 -18.40 -34.52 -4.24
CA GLN A 88 -18.91 -35.87 -4.47
C GLN A 88 -18.20 -36.47 -5.69
N VAL A 89 -17.79 -37.73 -5.57
CA VAL A 89 -17.31 -38.49 -6.74
C VAL A 89 -18.51 -38.78 -7.65
N LEU A 90 -18.55 -38.11 -8.81
CA LEU A 90 -19.66 -38.24 -9.76
C LEU A 90 -19.58 -39.57 -10.53
N LYS A 91 -20.72 -40.24 -10.71
CA LYS A 91 -20.79 -41.40 -11.59
C LYS A 91 -20.70 -40.93 -13.06
N PRO A 92 -20.32 -41.78 -14.02
CA PRO A 92 -20.16 -41.38 -15.42
C PRO A 92 -21.41 -40.77 -16.11
N LYS A 93 -22.60 -40.97 -15.53
CA LYS A 93 -23.87 -40.40 -16.03
C LYS A 93 -24.34 -39.19 -15.22
N ASP A 94 -23.67 -38.91 -14.11
CA ASP A 94 -24.03 -37.83 -13.21
C ASP A 94 -23.27 -36.56 -13.64
N THR A 95 -24.03 -35.50 -13.86
CA THR A 95 -23.54 -34.17 -14.18
C THR A 95 -24.16 -33.15 -13.22
N ARG A 96 -23.34 -32.21 -12.73
CA ARG A 96 -23.79 -31.04 -11.96
C ARG A 96 -23.45 -29.77 -12.71
N GLU A 97 -24.47 -29.20 -13.33
CA GLU A 97 -24.36 -27.99 -14.14
C GLU A 97 -25.55 -27.06 -13.80
N PHE A 98 -25.29 -25.79 -13.54
CA PHE A 98 -26.31 -24.83 -13.15
C PHE A 98 -25.95 -23.40 -13.56
N SER A 99 -26.95 -22.55 -13.75
CA SER A 99 -26.74 -21.11 -13.92
C SER A 99 -26.75 -20.39 -12.58
N ILE A 100 -25.94 -19.34 -12.48
CA ILE A 100 -25.82 -18.48 -11.30
C ILE A 100 -26.46 -17.14 -11.66
N LEU A 101 -27.49 -16.74 -10.91
CA LEU A 101 -28.20 -15.48 -11.09
C LEU A 101 -28.07 -14.64 -9.83
N TRP A 102 -27.95 -13.33 -10.02
CA TRP A 102 -27.90 -12.33 -8.96
C TRP A 102 -28.88 -11.21 -9.30
N ASN A 103 -29.89 -10.97 -8.46
CA ASN A 103 -30.95 -9.99 -8.70
C ASN A 103 -31.50 -10.08 -10.13
N ASP A 104 -31.93 -11.28 -10.54
CA ASP A 104 -32.39 -11.64 -11.90
C ASP A 104 -31.35 -11.53 -13.03
N ALA A 105 -30.17 -10.95 -12.80
CA ALA A 105 -29.09 -10.90 -13.77
C ALA A 105 -28.31 -12.22 -13.78
N THR A 106 -28.18 -12.83 -14.95
CA THR A 106 -27.40 -14.07 -15.09
C THR A 106 -25.91 -13.75 -15.06
N ILE A 107 -25.21 -14.23 -14.02
CA ILE A 107 -23.76 -14.11 -13.85
C ILE A 107 -23.04 -15.21 -14.65
N ASN A 108 -23.57 -16.43 -14.60
CA ASN A 108 -23.05 -17.55 -15.38
C ASN A 108 -24.20 -18.41 -15.91
N TYR A 109 -24.18 -18.72 -17.21
CA TYR A 109 -25.23 -19.51 -17.86
C TYR A 109 -25.05 -21.02 -17.68
N SER A 110 -23.82 -21.50 -17.49
CA SER A 110 -23.47 -22.94 -17.41
C SER A 110 -22.23 -23.10 -16.54
N TYR A 111 -22.44 -23.19 -15.23
CA TYR A 111 -21.37 -23.40 -14.26
C TYR A 111 -21.35 -24.85 -13.78
N SER A 112 -20.15 -25.43 -13.73
CA SER A 112 -19.89 -26.76 -13.17
C SER A 112 -18.70 -26.66 -12.21
N PRO A 113 -18.88 -26.95 -10.90
CA PRO A 113 -17.78 -26.93 -9.94
C PRO A 113 -16.70 -27.96 -10.29
N PRO A 114 -15.40 -27.64 -10.13
CA PRO A 114 -14.34 -28.60 -10.38
C PRO A 114 -14.24 -29.66 -9.27
N GLU A 115 -13.89 -30.89 -9.65
CA GLU A 115 -13.81 -32.04 -8.74
C GLU A 115 -12.64 -31.90 -7.76
N PHE A 116 -12.94 -31.94 -6.46
CA PHE A 116 -11.99 -31.79 -5.35
C PHE A 116 -11.03 -30.59 -5.51
N MET A 117 -11.50 -29.51 -6.12
CA MET A 117 -10.75 -28.27 -6.27
C MET A 117 -11.64 -27.09 -5.92
N ALA A 118 -11.12 -26.15 -5.13
CA ALA A 118 -11.84 -24.94 -4.76
C ALA A 118 -11.82 -23.95 -5.93
N ASP A 119 -13.00 -23.53 -6.36
CA ASP A 119 -13.20 -22.44 -7.32
C ASP A 119 -14.05 -21.34 -6.71
N THR A 120 -13.82 -20.10 -7.14
CA THR A 120 -14.52 -18.93 -6.62
C THR A 120 -15.08 -18.11 -7.77
N VAL A 121 -16.39 -17.89 -7.76
CA VAL A 121 -17.09 -17.03 -8.72
C VAL A 121 -17.37 -15.67 -8.06
N PRO A 122 -16.66 -14.60 -8.44
CA PRO A 122 -16.95 -13.26 -7.93
C PRO A 122 -18.16 -12.66 -8.64
N ILE A 123 -19.12 -12.17 -7.87
CA ILE A 123 -20.23 -11.35 -8.35
C ILE A 123 -19.84 -9.87 -8.15
N ARG A 124 -19.74 -9.16 -9.27
CA ARG A 124 -19.30 -7.77 -9.34
C ARG A 124 -20.45 -6.90 -9.79
N THR A 125 -21.36 -6.59 -8.88
CA THR A 125 -22.55 -5.82 -9.22
C THR A 125 -22.49 -4.48 -8.52
N SER A 126 -22.45 -3.39 -9.30
CA SER A 126 -22.66 -2.02 -8.80
C SER A 126 -24.14 -1.69 -8.61
N THR A 127 -25.00 -2.70 -8.68
CA THR A 127 -26.44 -2.54 -8.52
C THR A 127 -26.75 -2.60 -7.04
N LYS A 128 -27.31 -1.49 -6.56
CA LYS A 128 -27.98 -1.43 -5.27
C LYS A 128 -28.94 -2.61 -5.18
N CYS A 129 -28.91 -3.33 -4.07
CA CYS A 129 -30.03 -4.19 -3.75
C CYS A 129 -31.17 -3.28 -3.31
N ASP A 130 -32.27 -3.25 -4.07
CA ASP A 130 -33.49 -2.54 -3.69
C ASP A 130 -34.14 -3.27 -2.51
N ASP A 131 -33.65 -3.00 -1.30
CA ASP A 131 -34.00 -3.58 0.01
C ASP A 131 -33.69 -5.08 0.22
N LEU A 132 -33.68 -5.90 -0.85
CA LEU A 132 -33.41 -7.35 -0.82
C LEU A 132 -32.45 -7.77 -1.95
N CYS A 133 -31.35 -8.43 -1.60
CA CYS A 133 -30.47 -9.11 -2.56
C CYS A 133 -30.93 -10.56 -2.74
N TYR A 134 -30.99 -11.05 -3.98
CA TYR A 134 -31.35 -12.43 -4.32
C TYR A 134 -30.24 -13.14 -5.08
N LEU A 135 -29.80 -14.27 -4.54
CA LEU A 135 -28.93 -15.23 -5.22
C LEU A 135 -29.77 -16.43 -5.66
N GLU A 136 -29.66 -16.83 -6.93
CA GLU A 136 -30.28 -18.05 -7.43
C GLU A 136 -29.26 -18.97 -8.13
N LEU A 137 -29.34 -20.26 -7.80
CA LEU A 137 -28.64 -21.33 -8.47
C LEU A 137 -29.68 -22.19 -9.19
N VAL A 138 -29.74 -22.08 -10.51
CA VAL A 138 -30.77 -22.69 -11.34
C VAL A 138 -30.22 -23.92 -12.05
N ARG A 139 -30.79 -25.09 -11.77
CA ARG A 139 -30.32 -26.36 -12.34
C ARG A 139 -30.39 -26.33 -13.88
N GLY A 140 -29.30 -26.72 -14.53
CA GLY A 140 -29.24 -26.89 -15.97
C GLY A 140 -30.13 -28.02 -16.47
N LYS A 141 -30.71 -27.87 -17.67
CA LYS A 141 -31.62 -28.88 -18.26
C LYS A 141 -30.95 -30.25 -18.43
N SER A 142 -29.65 -30.24 -18.72
CA SER A 142 -28.74 -31.38 -18.90
C SER A 142 -28.21 -31.96 -17.59
N SER A 143 -28.37 -31.26 -16.47
CA SER A 143 -27.74 -31.66 -15.21
C SER A 143 -28.53 -32.75 -14.51
N SER A 144 -27.91 -33.85 -14.13
CA SER A 144 -28.57 -34.91 -13.34
C SER A 144 -28.75 -34.56 -11.85
N LEU A 145 -27.85 -33.74 -11.30
CA LEU A 145 -27.77 -33.41 -9.89
C LEU A 145 -28.26 -31.97 -9.62
N PRO A 146 -28.77 -31.68 -8.41
CA PRO A 146 -29.09 -30.31 -8.00
C PRO A 146 -27.83 -29.42 -7.90
N PRO A 147 -27.96 -28.08 -7.93
CA PRO A 147 -26.85 -27.17 -7.66
C PRO A 147 -26.23 -27.39 -6.27
N SER A 148 -24.94 -27.06 -6.13
CA SER A 148 -24.21 -27.14 -4.86
C SER A 148 -23.39 -25.88 -4.65
N ILE A 149 -23.21 -25.46 -3.40
CA ILE A 149 -22.36 -24.34 -3.01
C ILE A 149 -21.63 -24.67 -1.71
N SER A 150 -20.33 -24.40 -1.63
CA SER A 150 -19.53 -24.71 -0.44
C SER A 150 -19.59 -23.59 0.59
N ALA A 151 -19.40 -22.35 0.14
CA ALA A 151 -19.44 -21.18 1.00
C ALA A 151 -19.77 -19.93 0.20
N MET A 152 -20.11 -18.85 0.90
CA MET A 152 -20.31 -17.53 0.31
C MET A 152 -19.75 -16.47 1.26
N GLU A 153 -18.96 -15.56 0.71
CA GLU A 153 -18.52 -14.35 1.40
C GLU A 153 -19.26 -13.15 0.82
N VAL A 154 -19.78 -12.28 1.70
CA VAL A 154 -20.54 -11.08 1.32
C VAL A 154 -19.87 -9.88 1.98
N PHE A 155 -19.36 -8.97 1.16
CA PHE A 155 -18.69 -7.76 1.60
C PHE A 155 -19.51 -6.54 1.21
N GLY A 156 -19.84 -5.76 2.22
CA GLY A 156 -20.38 -4.42 2.03
C GLY A 156 -19.31 -3.40 1.73
N VAL A 157 -19.44 -2.65 0.64
CA VAL A 157 -18.56 -1.50 0.42
C VAL A 157 -19.02 -0.37 1.31
N LEU A 158 -18.22 -0.07 2.33
CA LEU A 158 -18.44 1.08 3.18
C LEU A 158 -17.90 2.33 2.47
N GLN A 159 -18.79 3.12 1.89
CA GLN A 159 -18.46 4.45 1.39
C GLN A 159 -18.09 5.34 2.58
N LEU A 160 -16.83 5.78 2.61
CA LEU A 160 -16.32 6.75 3.58
C LEU A 160 -16.14 8.10 2.87
N PRO A 161 -17.22 8.90 2.70
CA PRO A 161 -17.12 10.24 2.13
C PRO A 161 -16.42 11.23 3.08
N GLN A 162 -16.24 10.82 4.34
CA GLN A 162 -15.64 11.60 5.39
C GLN A 162 -14.13 11.64 5.24
N SER A 163 -13.55 12.82 5.50
CA SER A 163 -12.10 12.96 5.65
C SER A 163 -11.61 12.12 6.84
N GLU A 164 -10.42 11.53 6.69
CA GLU A 164 -9.69 10.86 7.78
C GLU A 164 -9.46 11.82 8.96
N THR A 165 -9.33 11.27 10.16
CA THR A 165 -9.00 12.04 11.36
C THR A 165 -7.70 12.82 11.17
N ASP A 166 -7.63 14.02 11.75
CA ASP A 166 -6.42 14.83 11.75
C ASP A 166 -5.19 14.02 12.22
N GLU A 167 -4.15 14.02 11.40
CA GLU A 167 -2.96 13.18 11.58
C GLU A 167 -2.26 13.43 12.94
N ASN A 168 -2.33 14.67 13.46
CA ASN A 168 -1.76 14.99 14.77
C ASN A 168 -2.54 14.30 15.89
N ASP A 169 -3.87 14.26 15.79
CA ASP A 169 -4.72 13.60 16.78
C ASP A 169 -4.51 12.08 16.71
N VAL A 170 -4.39 11.50 15.51
CA VAL A 170 -4.07 10.07 15.31
C VAL A 170 -2.72 9.73 15.94
N SER A 171 -1.68 10.52 15.64
CA SER A 171 -0.32 10.29 16.14
C SER A 171 -0.24 10.43 17.66
N ALA A 172 -0.83 11.49 18.21
CA ALA A 172 -0.89 11.73 19.64
C ALA A 172 -1.62 10.58 20.34
N PHE A 173 -2.75 10.13 19.80
CA PHE A 173 -3.53 9.06 20.41
C PHE A 173 -2.80 7.71 20.35
N LYS A 174 -2.12 7.38 19.25
CA LYS A 174 -1.28 6.16 19.17
C LYS A 174 -0.18 6.15 20.24
N ASN A 175 0.43 7.30 20.52
CA ASN A 175 1.41 7.41 21.60
C ASN A 175 0.78 7.26 22.99
N ILE A 176 -0.42 7.80 23.21
CA ILE A 176 -1.19 7.60 24.46
C ILE A 176 -1.51 6.11 24.65
N GLN A 177 -2.00 5.45 23.60
CA GLN A 177 -2.29 4.02 23.58
C GLN A 177 -1.04 3.20 23.93
N ALA A 178 0.11 3.53 23.33
CA ALA A 178 1.38 2.87 23.60
C ALA A 178 1.85 3.09 25.05
N THR A 179 1.73 4.32 25.56
CA THR A 179 2.09 4.70 26.94
C THR A 179 1.35 3.84 27.96
N TYR A 180 0.04 3.65 27.76
CA TYR A 180 -0.80 2.87 28.67
C TYR A 180 -0.94 1.40 28.30
N ARG A 181 -0.30 0.95 27.22
CA ARG A 181 -0.38 -0.42 26.69
C ARG A 181 -1.84 -0.88 26.49
N LEU A 182 -2.67 0.02 25.98
CA LEU A 182 -4.09 -0.25 25.81
C LEU A 182 -4.33 -1.16 24.61
N GLN A 183 -4.96 -2.30 24.87
CA GLN A 183 -5.37 -3.28 23.86
C GLN A 183 -6.90 -3.36 23.88
N LYS A 184 -7.54 -2.63 22.97
CA LYS A 184 -8.99 -2.68 22.74
C LYS A 184 -9.23 -3.21 21.34
N THR A 185 -10.17 -4.14 21.22
CA THR A 185 -10.47 -4.83 19.95
C THR A 185 -10.99 -3.89 18.86
N ASN A 186 -11.68 -2.80 19.24
CA ASN A 186 -12.17 -1.81 18.27
C ASN A 186 -11.24 -0.60 18.07
N TRP A 187 -9.99 -0.66 18.56
CA TRP A 187 -8.99 0.38 18.32
C TRP A 187 -8.07 -0.03 17.17
N GLN A 188 -8.68 -0.21 16.00
CA GLN A 188 -8.03 -0.55 14.75
C GLN A 188 -8.44 0.49 13.69
N GLY A 189 -7.50 0.89 12.84
CA GLY A 189 -7.75 1.88 11.79
C GLY A 189 -7.77 3.33 12.26
N ASP A 190 -8.78 4.09 11.83
CA ASP A 190 -8.95 5.51 12.15
C ASP A 190 -9.79 5.69 13.42
N PRO A 191 -9.40 6.61 14.34
CA PRO A 191 -10.04 6.74 15.64
C PRO A 191 -11.45 7.35 15.61
N CYS A 192 -11.77 8.18 14.62
CA CYS A 192 -13.04 8.91 14.57
C CYS A 192 -13.98 8.43 13.45
N VAL A 193 -13.43 7.93 12.33
CA VAL A 193 -14.22 7.55 11.16
C VAL A 193 -13.98 6.10 10.78
N PRO A 194 -15.02 5.39 10.30
CA PRO A 194 -16.43 5.79 10.22
C PRO A 194 -17.07 6.01 11.60
N ILE A 195 -18.00 6.98 11.72
CA ILE A 195 -18.66 7.33 12.99
C ILE A 195 -19.24 6.11 13.71
N ASN A 196 -19.84 5.18 12.96
CA ASN A 196 -20.44 3.96 13.51
C ASN A 196 -19.41 2.99 14.13
N TYR A 197 -18.13 3.18 13.84
CA TYR A 197 -17.00 2.37 14.28
C TYR A 197 -15.95 3.20 15.03
N MET A 198 -16.32 4.40 15.47
CA MET A 198 -15.48 5.26 16.30
C MET A 198 -14.96 4.48 17.51
N TRP A 199 -13.70 4.73 17.86
CA TRP A 199 -13.04 4.00 18.93
C TRP A 199 -13.73 4.21 20.28
N THR A 200 -13.84 3.13 21.05
CA THR A 200 -14.56 3.17 22.33
C THR A 200 -13.87 4.12 23.29
N GLY A 201 -14.63 5.02 23.92
CA GLY A 201 -14.11 6.03 24.83
C GLY A 201 -13.67 7.31 24.12
N LEU A 202 -13.83 7.40 22.80
CA LEU A 202 -13.63 8.65 22.07
C LEU A 202 -14.97 9.30 21.69
N ASN A 203 -14.93 10.63 21.61
CA ASN A 203 -15.89 11.40 20.84
C ASN A 203 -15.12 12.38 19.96
N CYS A 204 -15.54 12.51 18.72
CA CYS A 204 -14.89 13.37 17.74
C CYS A 204 -15.84 14.45 17.23
N SER A 205 -15.28 15.53 16.69
CA SER A 205 -16.05 16.63 16.12
C SER A 205 -16.90 16.14 14.94
N ASN A 206 -18.13 16.67 14.80
CA ASN A 206 -19.04 16.31 13.71
C ASN A 206 -18.40 16.49 12.33
N VAL A 207 -18.65 15.51 11.47
CA VAL A 207 -17.91 15.30 10.23
C VAL A 207 -18.62 16.00 9.08
N VAL A 208 -18.19 17.21 8.75
CA VAL A 208 -18.41 17.73 7.40
C VAL A 208 -17.46 16.94 6.49
N PRO A 209 -17.91 16.37 5.35
CA PRO A 209 -17.08 15.50 4.51
C PRO A 209 -15.67 16.05 4.20
N SER A 210 -15.56 17.37 4.08
CA SER A 210 -14.34 18.09 3.69
C SER A 210 -13.44 18.53 4.85
N VAL A 211 -13.80 18.25 6.12
CA VAL A 211 -13.01 18.67 7.29
C VAL A 211 -12.60 17.44 8.10
N PRO A 212 -11.29 17.20 8.31
CA PRO A 212 -10.80 16.15 9.18
C PRO A 212 -11.43 16.23 10.58
N PRO A 213 -12.06 15.15 11.08
CA PRO A 213 -12.56 15.13 12.44
C PRO A 213 -11.40 15.22 13.44
N ARG A 214 -11.71 15.81 14.59
CA ARG A 214 -10.78 16.06 15.68
C ARG A 214 -11.27 15.38 16.95
N ILE A 215 -10.39 14.85 17.78
CA ILE A 215 -10.75 14.22 19.05
C ILE A 215 -11.14 15.32 20.04
N ILE A 216 -12.41 15.33 20.45
CA ILE A 216 -12.96 16.34 21.37
C ILE A 216 -13.24 15.78 22.76
N SER A 217 -13.38 14.47 22.91
CA SER A 217 -13.56 13.83 24.22
C SER A 217 -12.75 12.54 24.31
N ILE A 218 -12.09 12.36 25.46
CA ILE A 218 -11.50 11.08 25.87
C ILE A 218 -12.17 10.66 27.18
N ASP A 219 -12.67 9.44 27.21
CA ASP A 219 -13.18 8.74 28.39
C ASP A 219 -12.45 7.41 28.56
N PHE A 220 -11.44 7.42 29.42
CA PHE A 220 -10.71 6.23 29.86
C PHE A 220 -10.99 5.94 31.34
N SER A 221 -12.19 6.25 31.81
CA SER A 221 -12.58 5.95 33.18
C SER A 221 -12.55 4.44 33.42
N SER A 222 -11.93 3.99 34.51
CA SER A 222 -11.81 2.56 34.88
C SER A 222 -11.11 1.66 33.86
N TYR A 223 -10.16 2.19 33.08
CA TYR A 223 -9.38 1.42 32.10
C TYR A 223 -8.18 0.67 32.72
N GLY A 224 -7.95 0.82 34.03
CA GLY A 224 -6.80 0.23 34.72
C GLY A 224 -5.48 0.93 34.39
N LEU A 225 -5.54 2.21 33.99
CA LEU A 225 -4.35 2.98 33.60
C LEU A 225 -3.37 3.09 34.79
N ASN A 226 -2.07 3.00 34.51
CA ASN A 226 -1.01 3.14 35.52
C ASN A 226 0.11 4.05 34.99
N GLY A 227 0.90 4.63 35.88
CA GLY A 227 1.93 5.62 35.57
C GLY A 227 1.43 7.05 35.74
N THR A 228 2.01 7.98 34.99
CA THR A 228 1.63 9.40 35.00
C THR A 228 0.64 9.72 33.88
N ILE A 229 0.07 10.93 33.87
CA ILE A 229 -0.70 11.44 32.73
C ILE A 229 0.24 11.54 31.51
N ALA A 230 -0.15 10.93 30.39
CA ALA A 230 0.64 10.91 29.15
C ALA A 230 0.81 12.32 28.58
N SER A 231 2.05 12.71 28.26
CA SER A 231 2.35 14.04 27.73
C SER A 231 1.72 14.31 26.37
N ASP A 232 1.53 13.28 25.56
CA ASP A 232 0.98 13.39 24.20
C ASP A 232 -0.47 13.92 24.17
N ILE A 233 -1.18 13.88 25.30
CA ILE A 233 -2.49 14.55 25.44
C ILE A 233 -2.40 16.04 25.08
N GLN A 234 -1.25 16.69 25.28
CA GLN A 234 -1.06 18.11 24.94
C GLN A 234 -1.25 18.42 23.45
N TYR A 235 -1.09 17.43 22.56
CA TYR A 235 -1.19 17.61 21.11
C TYR A 235 -2.64 17.52 20.60
N LEU A 236 -3.57 17.05 21.42
CA LEU A 236 -5.00 17.01 21.12
C LEU A 236 -5.63 18.40 21.28
N SER A 237 -5.34 19.29 20.33
CA SER A 237 -5.60 20.73 20.47
C SER A 237 -7.09 21.11 20.50
N GLN A 238 -7.98 20.20 20.09
CA GLN A 238 -9.44 20.36 20.11
C GLN A 238 -10.13 19.67 21.30
N LEU A 239 -9.37 19.07 22.23
CA LEU A 239 -9.93 18.31 23.33
C LEU A 239 -10.73 19.21 24.29
N GLN A 240 -11.96 18.80 24.58
CA GLN A 240 -12.93 19.49 25.44
C GLN A 240 -13.20 18.73 26.74
N LYS A 241 -13.27 17.40 26.67
CA LYS A 241 -13.50 16.54 27.84
C LYS A 241 -12.39 15.52 27.98
N LEU A 242 -11.83 15.43 29.18
CA LEU A 242 -10.85 14.41 29.56
C LEU A 242 -11.31 13.72 30.84
N ASP A 243 -11.68 12.44 30.74
CA ASP A 243 -12.00 11.59 31.88
C ASP A 243 -10.97 10.47 32.02
N LEU A 244 -10.20 10.52 33.11
CA LEU A 244 -9.21 9.52 33.50
C LEU A 244 -9.55 8.94 34.88
N SER A 245 -10.81 9.05 35.32
CA SER A 245 -11.21 8.68 36.68
C SER A 245 -11.11 7.18 36.96
N ASN A 246 -11.00 6.83 38.24
CA ASN A 246 -11.00 5.44 38.74
C ASN A 246 -9.89 4.59 38.10
N ASN A 247 -8.66 5.10 38.07
CA ASN A 247 -7.48 4.41 37.56
C ASN A 247 -6.37 4.36 38.63
N HIS A 248 -5.19 3.85 38.27
CA HIS A 248 -4.01 3.77 39.12
C HIS A 248 -2.96 4.85 38.78
N LEU A 249 -3.39 5.98 38.21
CA LEU A 249 -2.49 7.06 37.84
C LEU A 249 -1.93 7.76 39.08
N HIS A 250 -0.67 8.17 39.01
CA HIS A 250 0.05 8.79 40.12
C HIS A 250 1.00 9.90 39.62
N GLY A 251 1.71 10.53 40.57
CA GLY A 251 2.60 11.66 40.30
C GLY A 251 1.87 13.00 40.36
N ARG A 252 2.49 14.05 39.78
CA ARG A 252 1.94 15.41 39.76
C ARG A 252 0.99 15.60 38.57
N ILE A 253 -0.02 16.44 38.74
CA ILE A 253 -0.89 16.86 37.64
C ILE A 253 -0.06 17.78 36.70
N PRO A 254 0.09 17.44 35.40
CA PRO A 254 0.94 18.22 34.50
C PRO A 254 0.42 19.63 34.21
N GLU A 255 1.33 20.59 34.06
CA GLU A 255 0.98 21.98 33.75
C GLU A 255 0.35 22.17 32.36
N PHE A 256 0.63 21.28 31.40
CA PHE A 256 0.13 21.42 30.03
C PHE A 256 -1.40 21.37 29.96
N LEU A 257 -2.07 20.66 30.88
CA LEU A 257 -3.53 20.62 30.96
C LEU A 257 -4.12 22.02 31.16
N GLY A 258 -3.40 22.88 31.89
CA GLY A 258 -3.77 24.29 32.09
C GLY A 258 -3.50 25.19 30.87
N LYS A 259 -2.89 24.67 29.80
CA LYS A 259 -2.66 25.39 28.53
C LYS A 259 -3.65 24.99 27.44
N MET A 260 -4.43 23.92 27.64
CA MET A 260 -5.40 23.40 26.69
C MET A 260 -6.72 24.16 26.80
N LYS A 261 -6.82 25.29 26.08
CA LYS A 261 -7.88 26.30 26.24
C LYS A 261 -9.32 25.83 26.00
N LEU A 262 -9.50 24.71 25.28
CA LEU A 262 -10.82 24.19 24.94
C LEU A 262 -11.36 23.18 25.96
N LEU A 263 -10.56 22.78 26.95
CA LEU A 263 -11.02 21.87 28.02
C LEU A 263 -12.09 22.54 28.87
N THR A 264 -13.24 21.88 28.95
CA THR A 264 -14.40 22.25 29.77
C THR A 264 -14.62 21.26 30.91
N ILE A 265 -14.16 20.01 30.78
CA ILE A 265 -14.27 18.98 31.81
C ILE A 265 -12.95 18.21 31.92
N ILE A 266 -12.41 18.15 33.15
CA ILE A 266 -11.29 17.28 33.52
C ILE A 266 -11.72 16.46 34.75
N ASN A 267 -11.81 15.15 34.60
CA ASN A 267 -12.11 14.23 35.69
C ASN A 267 -10.90 13.33 35.97
N LEU A 268 -10.26 13.54 37.12
CA LEU A 268 -9.11 12.78 37.61
C LEU A 268 -9.43 12.06 38.93
N SER A 269 -10.71 11.98 39.31
CA SER A 269 -11.13 11.37 40.57
C SER A 269 -10.75 9.89 40.67
N GLY A 270 -10.63 9.37 41.88
CA GLY A 270 -10.32 7.96 42.12
C GLY A 270 -8.95 7.51 41.57
N ASN A 271 -7.94 8.38 41.66
CA ASN A 271 -6.54 8.09 41.30
C ASN A 271 -5.62 8.31 42.52
N ASN A 272 -4.30 8.25 42.32
CA ASN A 272 -3.26 8.45 43.34
C ASN A 272 -2.35 9.66 43.03
N PHE A 273 -2.92 10.76 42.52
CA PHE A 273 -2.18 11.99 42.26
C PHE A 273 -1.70 12.67 43.55
N SER A 274 -0.57 13.37 43.46
CA SER A 274 0.10 13.99 44.59
C SER A 274 0.70 15.36 44.24
N GLY A 275 0.93 16.19 45.24
CA GLY A 275 1.52 17.51 45.09
C GLY A 275 0.50 18.61 44.80
N SER A 276 1.01 19.79 44.42
CA SER A 276 0.17 20.98 44.22
C SER A 276 -0.58 20.93 42.89
N ILE A 277 -1.83 21.40 42.92
CA ILE A 277 -2.62 21.61 41.70
C ILE A 277 -1.97 22.77 40.91
N PRO A 278 -1.73 22.65 39.59
CA PRO A 278 -1.21 23.74 38.78
C PRO A 278 -2.06 25.01 38.86
N GLN A 279 -1.43 26.18 39.05
CA GLN A 279 -2.14 27.46 39.11
C GLN A 279 -2.90 27.78 37.81
N THR A 280 -2.38 27.33 36.67
CA THR A 280 -3.03 27.46 35.36
C THR A 280 -4.38 26.74 35.32
N LEU A 281 -4.47 25.52 35.87
CA LEU A 281 -5.73 24.78 35.98
C LEU A 281 -6.72 25.45 36.95
N ARG A 282 -6.24 25.98 38.08
CA ARG A 282 -7.10 26.76 39.00
C ARG A 282 -7.70 27.98 38.31
N ASN A 283 -6.91 28.67 37.49
CA ASN A 283 -7.40 29.83 36.75
C ASN A 283 -8.45 29.41 35.71
N MET A 284 -8.27 28.28 35.03
CA MET A 284 -9.29 27.74 34.13
C MET A 284 -10.57 27.36 34.87
N GLN A 285 -10.48 26.80 36.08
CA GLN A 285 -11.64 26.47 36.90
C GLN A 285 -12.49 27.71 37.22
N LYS A 286 -11.85 28.86 37.48
CA LYS A 286 -12.56 30.14 37.65
C LYS A 286 -13.26 30.61 36.37
N ASN A 287 -12.80 30.17 35.21
CA ASN A 287 -13.33 30.51 33.89
C ASN A 287 -14.30 29.45 33.34
N GLY A 288 -14.84 28.56 34.18
CA GLY A 288 -15.89 27.61 33.80
C GLY A 288 -15.44 26.18 33.53
N LEU A 289 -14.15 25.85 33.68
CA LEU A 289 -13.67 24.46 33.66
C LEU A 289 -14.22 23.68 34.86
N THR A 290 -14.84 22.53 34.62
CA THR A 290 -15.20 21.57 35.66
C THR A 290 -14.01 20.65 35.94
N LEU A 291 -13.41 20.79 37.12
CA LEU A 291 -12.25 19.99 37.56
C LEU A 291 -12.67 19.08 38.73
N ILE A 292 -12.64 17.77 38.52
CA ILE A 292 -13.06 16.75 39.50
C ILE A 292 -11.83 15.97 39.97
N LEU A 293 -11.52 16.05 41.26
CA LEU A 293 -10.27 15.50 41.85
C LEU A 293 -10.52 14.56 43.04
N ASP A 294 -11.77 14.26 43.35
CA ASP A 294 -12.15 13.49 44.55
C ASP A 294 -11.43 12.14 44.62
N GLY A 295 -11.03 11.71 45.81
CA GLY A 295 -10.33 10.42 46.01
C GLY A 295 -8.81 10.46 45.81
N ASN A 296 -8.20 11.61 45.48
CA ASN A 296 -6.75 11.78 45.47
C ASN A 296 -6.24 12.38 46.79
N GLN A 297 -5.80 11.53 47.73
CA GLN A 297 -5.51 11.93 49.12
C GLN A 297 -4.31 12.87 49.30
N ASN A 298 -3.36 12.87 48.35
CA ASN A 298 -2.09 13.58 48.47
C ASN A 298 -2.04 14.90 47.66
N LEU A 299 -3.20 15.39 47.19
CA LEU A 299 -3.29 16.67 46.49
C LEU A 299 -3.42 17.83 47.48
N CYS A 300 -2.77 18.94 47.17
CA CYS A 300 -2.80 20.16 47.98
C CYS A 300 -3.06 21.40 47.13
N LEU A 301 -3.58 22.44 47.80
CA LEU A 301 -3.97 23.71 47.16
C LEU A 301 -2.83 24.72 47.04
N ASP A 302 -1.73 24.52 47.77
CA ASP A 302 -0.71 25.56 47.98
C ASP A 302 0.70 25.10 47.59
N SER A 303 1.61 26.06 47.35
CA SER A 303 3.03 25.78 47.06
C SER A 303 3.79 25.19 48.24
N SER A 304 3.16 25.11 49.42
CA SER A 304 3.72 24.51 50.64
C SER A 304 3.90 22.99 50.59
N CYS A 305 3.50 22.33 49.49
CA CYS A 305 3.79 20.92 49.23
C CYS A 305 5.27 20.59 48.96
N GLU A 306 6.18 21.55 49.09
CA GLU A 306 7.62 21.32 48.98
C GLU A 306 8.28 20.83 50.28
N THR A 307 7.55 20.73 51.39
CA THR A 307 8.14 20.37 52.68
C THR A 307 7.53 19.12 53.30
N GLU A 308 7.69 17.95 52.67
CA GLU A 308 7.82 16.66 53.39
C GLU A 308 8.67 15.66 52.57
N ALA A 309 9.97 15.95 52.46
CA ALA A 309 11.00 14.92 52.37
C ALA A 309 12.02 15.20 53.49
N GLY A 310 11.54 15.16 54.73
CA GLY A 310 12.32 15.39 55.94
C GLY A 310 13.11 14.15 56.36
N ASP A 311 14.41 14.21 56.09
CA ASP A 311 15.53 13.75 56.93
C ASP A 311 15.18 12.95 58.22
N GLY A 312 15.47 11.66 58.18
CA GLY A 312 15.62 10.76 59.34
C GLY A 312 17.09 10.52 59.65
N ASN A 313 17.68 11.47 60.37
CA ASN A 313 18.96 11.51 61.08
C ASN A 313 19.76 10.18 61.26
N GLY A 314 21.03 10.21 60.82
CA GLY A 314 22.15 9.77 61.66
C GLY A 314 23.12 8.71 61.11
N LYS A 315 24.25 9.16 60.52
CA LYS A 315 25.62 8.95 61.04
C LYS A 315 26.73 9.39 60.05
N LYS A 316 27.54 10.34 60.54
CA LYS A 316 28.98 10.58 60.33
C LYS A 316 29.49 10.98 58.93
N LYS A 317 29.83 12.28 58.82
CA LYS A 317 30.87 12.76 57.90
C LYS A 317 32.22 12.10 58.24
N LEU A 318 32.88 11.51 57.26
CA LEU A 318 34.32 11.25 57.28
C LEU A 318 34.90 11.69 55.93
N LEU A 319 35.73 12.75 55.96
CA LEU A 319 36.61 13.16 54.87
C LEU A 319 37.98 12.53 55.14
N VAL A 320 38.48 11.67 54.25
CA VAL A 320 39.92 11.54 53.91
C VAL A 320 40.03 11.12 52.43
N PRO A 321 40.95 11.71 51.63
CA PRO A 321 41.08 11.50 50.18
C PRO A 321 42.09 10.38 49.86
N ILE A 322 42.13 9.92 48.60
CA ILE A 322 43.35 9.65 47.79
C ILE A 322 42.97 9.00 46.43
N LEU A 323 43.29 9.75 45.37
CA LEU A 323 43.86 9.40 44.06
C LEU A 323 43.79 7.95 43.54
N ALA A 324 43.18 7.81 42.35
CA ALA A 324 43.54 7.02 41.15
C ALA A 324 42.21 6.72 40.41
N THR A 325 41.94 7.10 39.17
CA THR A 325 42.79 7.14 37.98
C THR A 325 42.27 8.21 37.01
N ALA A 326 43.08 9.25 36.74
CA ALA A 326 42.83 10.24 35.69
C ALA A 326 43.06 9.68 34.26
N ALA A 327 43.16 8.36 34.09
CA ALA A 327 43.43 7.72 32.81
C ALA A 327 42.15 7.42 32.00
N SER A 328 40.98 7.33 32.63
CA SER A 328 39.72 6.97 31.95
C SER A 328 39.02 8.17 31.30
N VAL A 329 39.15 9.38 31.86
CA VAL A 329 38.53 10.58 31.27
C VAL A 329 39.36 11.13 30.11
N GLY A 330 40.70 11.03 30.17
CA GLY A 330 41.59 11.48 29.10
C GLY A 330 41.46 10.65 27.82
N LEU A 331 41.20 9.34 27.95
CA LEU A 331 41.00 8.46 26.80
C LEU A 331 39.65 8.70 26.12
N ILE A 332 38.59 8.95 26.90
CA ILE A 332 37.26 9.24 26.35
C ILE A 332 37.24 10.61 25.66
N THR A 333 37.91 11.62 26.23
CA THR A 333 38.02 12.95 25.60
C THR A 333 38.94 12.92 24.37
N ALA A 334 40.04 12.17 24.39
CA ALA A 334 40.90 12.01 23.21
C ALA A 334 40.21 11.25 22.07
N VAL A 335 39.42 10.22 22.38
CA VAL A 335 38.61 9.49 21.38
C VAL A 335 37.49 10.38 20.84
N LEU A 336 36.80 11.15 21.69
CA LEU A 336 35.81 12.13 21.23
C LEU A 336 36.43 13.23 20.36
N LEU A 337 37.62 13.72 20.71
CA LEU A 337 38.35 14.70 19.90
C LEU A 337 38.86 14.10 18.58
N LEU A 338 39.32 12.85 18.57
CA LEU A 338 39.69 12.15 17.33
C LEU A 338 38.48 11.90 16.44
N ILE A 339 37.32 11.54 17.02
CA ILE A 339 36.05 11.41 16.28
C ILE A 339 35.65 12.78 15.71
N ILE A 340 35.68 13.86 16.50
CA ILE A 340 35.38 15.22 16.03
C ILE A 340 36.37 15.66 14.94
N LEU A 341 37.66 15.34 15.07
CA LEU A 341 38.66 15.65 14.06
C LEU A 341 38.47 14.82 12.79
N PHE A 342 38.08 13.55 12.89
CA PHE A 342 37.75 12.68 11.76
C PHE A 342 36.47 13.13 11.03
N TYR A 343 35.49 13.66 11.76
CA TYR A 343 34.31 14.31 11.18
C TYR A 343 34.62 15.69 10.58
N ARG A 344 35.66 16.39 11.06
CA ARG A 344 36.12 17.67 10.49
C ARG A 344 37.02 17.50 9.28
N THR A 345 37.80 16.42 9.17
CA THR A 345 38.64 16.12 7.99
C THR A 345 37.86 15.49 6.84
N LYS A 346 36.64 14.96 7.07
CA LYS A 346 35.72 14.54 6.00
C LYS A 346 34.74 15.63 5.53
N ARG A 347 35.00 16.90 5.88
CA ARG A 347 34.30 18.07 5.34
C ARG A 347 35.30 19.04 4.70
N SER A 348 35.75 18.71 3.49
CA SER A 348 35.93 19.66 2.37
C SER A 348 36.62 18.97 1.18
N SER A 349 35.83 18.36 0.29
CA SER A 349 36.05 18.58 -1.14
C SER A 349 34.80 19.30 -1.65
N LYS A 350 34.90 20.62 -1.77
CA LYS A 350 33.90 21.44 -2.45
C LYS A 350 34.03 21.15 -3.95
N ASP A 351 33.06 20.43 -4.49
CA ASP A 351 32.72 20.47 -5.91
C ASP A 351 31.47 21.37 -6.04
N PRO A 352 31.47 22.41 -6.89
CA PRO A 352 30.35 23.34 -6.97
C PRO A 352 29.31 22.83 -7.98
N ARG A 353 28.25 22.15 -7.51
CA ARG A 353 26.97 22.12 -8.25
C ARG A 353 25.75 21.78 -7.40
N SER A 354 24.81 22.74 -7.45
CA SER A 354 23.37 22.72 -7.14
C SER A 354 22.89 22.20 -5.79
N SER A 355 22.67 23.18 -4.91
CA SER A 355 21.63 23.19 -3.88
C SER A 355 20.23 23.00 -4.49
N ILE A 356 19.62 21.83 -4.29
CA ILE A 356 18.16 21.63 -4.45
C ILE A 356 17.67 20.83 -3.24
N VAL A 357 17.72 21.47 -2.07
CA VAL A 357 16.91 21.06 -0.93
C VAL A 357 16.35 22.36 -0.36
N SER A 358 15.34 22.89 -1.05
CA SER A 358 14.59 24.07 -0.65
C SER A 358 13.14 23.64 -0.53
N ASN A 359 12.54 23.85 0.65
CA ASN A 359 11.14 23.61 1.01
C ASN A 359 10.18 23.57 -0.19
N LYS A 360 9.51 22.42 -0.38
CA LYS A 360 8.46 22.22 -1.40
C LYS A 360 7.38 23.29 -1.25
N ARG A 361 7.09 24.01 -2.34
CA ARG A 361 6.30 25.25 -2.33
C ARG A 361 4.86 24.99 -2.75
N SER A 362 3.91 25.59 -2.04
CA SER A 362 2.57 25.83 -2.55
C SER A 362 2.60 27.02 -3.51
N PHE A 363 1.94 26.91 -4.66
CA PHE A 363 1.82 27.96 -5.66
C PHE A 363 0.37 28.42 -5.78
N THR A 364 0.16 29.68 -6.16
CA THR A 364 -1.17 30.18 -6.52
C THR A 364 -1.54 29.81 -7.95
N TYR A 365 -2.82 29.82 -8.28
CA TYR A 365 -3.26 29.52 -9.64
C TYR A 365 -2.77 30.57 -10.67
N GLU A 366 -2.59 31.82 -10.24
CA GLU A 366 -1.99 32.88 -11.06
C GLU A 366 -0.52 32.55 -11.40
N GLU A 367 0.27 32.09 -10.43
CA GLU A 367 1.66 31.66 -10.66
C GLU A 367 1.72 30.47 -11.62
N VAL A 368 0.82 29.51 -11.51
CA VAL A 368 0.71 28.36 -12.43
C VAL A 368 0.39 28.83 -13.85
N THR A 369 -0.52 29.78 -13.99
CA THR A 369 -0.92 30.33 -15.29
C THR A 369 0.25 31.05 -15.97
N VAL A 370 1.02 31.82 -15.21
CA VAL A 370 2.25 32.48 -15.70
C VAL A 370 3.32 31.45 -16.07
N MET A 371 3.54 30.45 -15.22
CA MET A 371 4.54 29.39 -15.42
C MET A 371 4.32 28.59 -16.70
N THR A 372 3.04 28.37 -17.07
CA THR A 372 2.65 27.59 -18.25
C THR A 372 2.41 28.43 -19.50
N ASN A 373 2.67 29.73 -19.44
CA ASN A 373 2.33 30.69 -20.50
C ASN A 373 0.84 30.57 -20.94
N ASN A 374 -0.08 30.61 -19.98
CA ASN A 374 -1.51 30.36 -20.20
C ASN A 374 -1.80 28.97 -20.81
N PHE A 375 -1.13 27.93 -20.31
CA PHE A 375 -1.36 26.54 -20.71
C PHE A 375 -1.16 26.28 -22.23
N GLU A 376 -0.22 26.99 -22.85
CA GLU A 376 -0.03 26.98 -24.31
C GLU A 376 0.43 25.62 -24.86
N ARG A 377 1.35 24.95 -24.16
CA ARG A 377 2.02 23.74 -24.65
C ARG A 377 1.61 22.50 -23.86
N THR A 378 0.72 21.71 -24.44
CA THR A 378 0.34 20.39 -23.91
C THR A 378 1.45 19.36 -24.16
N LEU A 379 1.81 18.62 -23.11
CA LEU A 379 2.74 17.49 -23.15
C LEU A 379 1.99 16.14 -23.27
N GLY A 380 0.78 16.07 -22.71
CA GLY A 380 -0.07 14.89 -22.79
C GLY A 380 -1.41 15.11 -22.10
N GLU A 381 -2.40 14.30 -22.49
CA GLU A 381 -3.73 14.28 -21.91
C GLU A 381 -4.05 12.85 -21.50
N GLY A 382 -4.49 12.66 -20.24
CA GLY A 382 -4.85 11.36 -19.70
C GLY A 382 -6.14 11.42 -18.89
N GLY A 383 -6.59 10.27 -18.39
CA GLY A 383 -7.84 10.16 -17.61
C GLY A 383 -7.86 10.98 -16.30
N PHE A 384 -6.72 11.51 -15.88
CA PHE A 384 -6.56 12.26 -14.63
C PHE A 384 -6.30 13.75 -14.86
N GLY A 385 -6.33 14.22 -16.10
CA GLY A 385 -6.11 15.63 -16.43
C GLY A 385 -5.08 15.85 -17.55
N VAL A 386 -4.78 17.12 -17.78
CA VAL A 386 -3.89 17.56 -18.85
C VAL A 386 -2.56 17.99 -18.26
N VAL A 387 -1.47 17.57 -18.90
CA VAL A 387 -0.10 17.94 -18.51
C VAL A 387 0.44 18.98 -19.47
N TYR A 388 0.90 20.10 -18.95
CA TYR A 388 1.46 21.22 -19.69
C TYR A 388 2.95 21.37 -19.41
N HIS A 389 3.67 21.91 -20.38
CA HIS A 389 5.03 22.38 -20.18
C HIS A 389 5.01 23.72 -19.45
N GLY A 390 5.94 23.91 -18.51
CA GLY A 390 6.11 25.16 -17.80
C GLY A 390 7.56 25.53 -17.56
N ASN A 391 7.78 26.77 -17.15
CA ASN A 391 9.09 27.30 -16.82
C ASN A 391 9.03 28.08 -15.49
N LEU A 392 9.65 27.53 -14.46
CA LEU A 392 9.75 28.12 -13.13
C LEU A 392 10.97 29.05 -13.06
N ASN A 393 10.80 30.27 -12.55
CA ASN A 393 11.85 31.29 -12.41
C ASN A 393 12.66 31.59 -13.70
N GLY A 394 12.09 31.34 -14.88
CA GLY A 394 12.68 31.66 -16.18
C GLY A 394 13.69 30.66 -16.74
N ASN A 395 14.22 29.71 -15.95
CA ASN A 395 15.23 28.74 -16.41
C ASN A 395 14.94 27.28 -16.03
N GLU A 396 14.00 27.01 -15.12
CA GLU A 396 13.74 25.66 -14.62
C GLU A 396 12.51 25.07 -15.32
N GLN A 397 12.73 24.10 -16.21
CA GLN A 397 11.64 23.44 -16.93
C GLN A 397 10.88 22.48 -16.00
N VAL A 398 9.55 22.58 -16.03
CA VAL A 398 8.63 21.78 -15.21
C VAL A 398 7.49 21.20 -16.04
N ALA A 399 6.87 20.13 -15.52
CA ALA A 399 5.64 19.56 -16.05
C ALA A 399 4.49 19.86 -15.09
N VAL A 400 3.44 20.51 -15.59
CA VAL A 400 2.32 21.02 -14.80
C VAL A 400 1.08 20.19 -15.11
N LYS A 401 0.67 19.30 -14.20
CA LYS A 401 -0.49 18.43 -14.33
C LYS A 401 -1.70 19.10 -13.68
N VAL A 402 -2.65 19.53 -14.51
CA VAL A 402 -3.93 20.11 -14.07
C VAL A 402 -4.95 18.98 -13.97
N LEU A 403 -5.46 18.72 -12.77
CA LEU A 403 -6.37 17.60 -12.54
C LEU A 403 -7.80 17.92 -13.00
N SER A 404 -8.46 16.93 -13.59
CA SER A 404 -9.83 17.09 -14.08
C SER A 404 -10.84 17.26 -12.93
N GLN A 405 -11.69 18.29 -13.03
CA GLN A 405 -12.63 18.73 -11.99
C GLN A 405 -13.88 17.85 -11.84
N SER A 406 -14.06 16.82 -12.68
CA SER A 406 -15.34 16.13 -12.85
C SER A 406 -15.63 14.95 -11.91
N SER A 407 -14.81 14.70 -10.88
CA SER A 407 -15.08 13.58 -9.96
C SER A 407 -14.52 13.77 -8.54
N ALA A 408 -15.23 13.21 -7.55
CA ALA A 408 -14.72 13.02 -6.18
C ALA A 408 -13.42 12.18 -6.14
N GLN A 409 -13.12 11.46 -7.22
CA GLN A 409 -11.89 10.69 -7.39
C GLN A 409 -10.68 11.62 -7.62
N GLY A 410 -10.81 12.70 -8.38
CA GLY A 410 -9.69 13.61 -8.68
C GLY A 410 -9.07 14.25 -7.44
N TYR A 411 -9.90 14.67 -6.46
CA TYR A 411 -9.40 15.21 -5.19
C TYR A 411 -8.72 14.15 -4.31
N LYS A 412 -9.24 12.92 -4.26
CA LYS A 412 -8.59 11.80 -3.54
C LYS A 412 -7.21 11.49 -4.11
N GLN A 413 -7.08 11.52 -5.44
CA GLN A 413 -5.81 11.30 -6.13
C GLN A 413 -4.82 12.45 -5.92
N PHE A 414 -5.30 13.70 -5.96
CA PHE A 414 -4.50 14.88 -5.63
C PHE A 414 -3.89 14.74 -4.23
N LYS A 415 -4.74 14.50 -3.23
CA LYS A 415 -4.30 14.36 -1.84
C LYS A 415 -3.32 13.20 -1.67
N ALA A 416 -3.61 12.03 -2.26
CA ALA A 416 -2.70 10.90 -2.23
C ALA A 416 -1.33 11.25 -2.85
N GLU A 417 -1.31 11.88 -4.02
CA GLU A 417 -0.07 12.21 -4.72
C GLU A 417 0.74 13.27 -3.96
N VAL A 418 0.09 14.29 -3.37
CA VAL A 418 0.75 15.27 -2.48
C VAL A 418 1.29 14.61 -1.22
N ASP A 419 0.46 13.89 -0.46
CA ASP A 419 0.85 13.28 0.82
C ASP A 419 2.01 12.28 0.63
N LEU A 420 1.99 11.50 -0.45
CA LEU A 420 3.03 10.53 -0.77
C LEU A 420 4.30 11.22 -1.28
N LEU A 421 4.20 12.07 -2.30
CA LEU A 421 5.38 12.66 -2.93
C LEU A 421 6.03 13.74 -2.08
N LEU A 422 5.36 14.30 -1.06
CA LEU A 422 6.01 15.12 -0.05
C LEU A 422 7.05 14.33 0.75
N ARG A 423 6.78 13.04 1.01
CA ARG A 423 7.60 12.15 1.86
C ARG A 423 8.66 11.36 1.10
N VAL A 424 8.45 11.16 -0.20
CA VAL A 424 9.20 10.19 -1.01
C VAL A 424 10.19 10.91 -1.92
N HIS A 425 11.46 10.49 -1.87
CA HIS A 425 12.52 11.03 -2.73
C HIS A 425 13.47 9.92 -3.14
N HIS A 426 13.55 9.65 -4.44
CA HIS A 426 14.43 8.64 -4.98
C HIS A 426 14.84 9.01 -6.41
N ILE A 427 16.05 8.63 -6.82
CA ILE A 427 16.60 8.99 -8.13
C ILE A 427 15.76 8.44 -9.29
N ASN A 428 15.10 7.30 -9.10
CA ASN A 428 14.23 6.66 -10.09
C ASN A 428 12.73 6.91 -9.86
N LEU A 429 12.35 7.92 -9.09
CA LEU A 429 10.96 8.36 -8.96
C LEU A 429 10.86 9.83 -9.38
N VAL A 430 9.76 10.20 -10.03
CA VAL A 430 9.54 11.59 -10.49
C VAL A 430 9.34 12.50 -9.27
N SER A 431 10.12 13.58 -9.22
CA SER A 431 10.10 14.51 -8.08
C SER A 431 8.99 15.54 -8.22
N LEU A 432 8.18 15.69 -7.16
CA LEU A 432 7.23 16.79 -7.01
C LEU A 432 7.97 18.06 -6.60
N VAL A 433 7.91 19.09 -7.45
CA VAL A 433 8.48 20.42 -7.22
C VAL A 433 7.56 21.26 -6.33
N GLY A 434 6.24 21.14 -6.55
CA GLY A 434 5.22 21.80 -5.74
C GLY A 434 3.81 21.50 -6.20
N TYR A 435 2.84 22.18 -5.60
CA TYR A 435 1.42 21.97 -5.87
C TYR A 435 0.63 23.29 -5.75
N CYS A 436 -0.56 23.31 -6.32
CA CYS A 436 -1.57 24.36 -6.13
C CYS A 436 -2.88 23.71 -5.68
N ASP A 437 -3.42 24.21 -4.57
CA ASP A 437 -4.73 23.85 -4.03
C ASP A 437 -5.51 25.16 -3.79
N GLU A 438 -6.17 25.66 -4.84
CA GLU A 438 -6.89 26.94 -4.81
C GLU A 438 -8.32 26.80 -5.37
N GLY A 439 -9.28 26.60 -4.47
CA GLY A 439 -10.70 26.52 -4.80
C GLY A 439 -11.03 25.26 -5.61
N GLN A 440 -11.20 25.40 -6.92
CA GLN A 440 -11.48 24.30 -7.85
C GLN A 440 -10.25 23.94 -8.71
N HIS A 441 -9.10 24.57 -8.45
CA HIS A 441 -7.87 24.36 -9.20
C HIS A 441 -6.91 23.47 -8.41
N LEU A 442 -6.83 22.21 -8.80
CA LEU A 442 -5.90 21.23 -8.23
C LEU A 442 -4.80 20.98 -9.26
N VAL A 443 -3.57 21.39 -8.93
CA VAL A 443 -2.43 21.33 -9.85
C VAL A 443 -1.21 20.74 -9.18
N LEU A 444 -0.51 19.85 -9.88
CA LEU A 444 0.73 19.23 -9.44
C LEU A 444 1.87 19.63 -10.39
N ILE A 445 3.02 20.02 -9.83
CA ILE A 445 4.15 20.54 -10.58
C ILE A 445 5.34 19.60 -10.37
N TYR A 446 5.82 19.00 -11.45
CA TYR A 446 6.88 18.01 -11.47
C TYR A 446 8.13 18.51 -12.18
N GLU A 447 9.25 17.85 -11.94
CA GLU A 447 10.42 17.97 -12.81
C GLU A 447 10.07 17.59 -14.26
N TYR A 448 10.61 18.32 -15.24
CA TYR A 448 10.35 18.04 -16.65
C TYR A 448 11.22 16.88 -17.17
N MET A 449 10.57 15.88 -17.76
CA MET A 449 11.20 14.69 -18.32
C MET A 449 11.34 14.82 -19.85
N SER A 450 12.52 15.26 -20.30
CA SER A 450 12.71 15.74 -21.67
C SER A 450 12.59 14.69 -22.77
N ASN A 451 12.76 13.41 -22.46
CA ASN A 451 12.69 12.31 -23.43
C ASN A 451 11.33 11.59 -23.41
N GLY A 452 10.30 12.15 -22.77
CA GLY A 452 8.94 11.58 -22.79
C GLY A 452 8.82 10.29 -21.99
N ASN A 453 7.90 9.41 -22.40
CA ASN A 453 7.62 8.14 -21.71
C ASN A 453 8.12 6.93 -22.51
N LEU A 454 8.38 5.81 -21.81
CA LEU A 454 8.92 4.58 -22.39
C LEU A 454 8.06 4.03 -23.54
N LYS A 455 6.73 4.10 -23.44
CA LYS A 455 5.83 3.59 -24.49
C LYS A 455 6.12 4.22 -25.86
N GLN A 456 6.38 5.53 -25.90
CA GLN A 456 6.68 6.27 -27.13
C GLN A 456 7.98 5.80 -27.82
N HIS A 457 8.94 5.30 -27.04
CA HIS A 457 10.20 4.74 -27.57
C HIS A 457 10.04 3.30 -28.06
N LEU A 458 9.15 2.52 -27.43
CA LEU A 458 8.86 1.13 -27.84
C LEU A 458 7.94 1.08 -29.08
N SER A 459 7.01 2.03 -29.23
CA SER A 459 6.10 2.11 -30.38
C SER A 459 6.73 2.67 -31.65
N GLY A 460 7.92 3.30 -31.54
CA GLY A 460 8.59 3.97 -32.66
C GLY A 460 8.02 5.35 -33.01
N GLU A 461 7.14 5.92 -32.19
CA GLU A 461 6.55 7.25 -32.42
C GLU A 461 7.54 8.41 -32.24
N TYR A 462 8.57 8.24 -31.39
CA TYR A 462 9.45 9.36 -30.98
C TYR A 462 10.85 9.35 -31.60
N ALA A 463 11.36 8.19 -32.03
CA ALA A 463 12.76 8.04 -32.43
C ALA A 463 12.90 7.32 -33.77
N THR A 464 13.77 7.86 -34.63
CA THR A 464 14.19 7.22 -35.89
C THR A 464 15.05 5.97 -35.67
N THR A 465 15.57 5.77 -34.45
CA THR A 465 16.40 4.63 -34.04
C THR A 465 15.78 3.92 -32.84
N PRO A 466 15.59 2.59 -32.90
CA PRO A 466 15.11 1.80 -31.76
C PRO A 466 16.04 1.90 -30.54
N LEU A 467 15.48 1.77 -29.34
CA LEU A 467 16.29 1.64 -28.12
C LEU A 467 17.13 0.36 -28.19
N SER A 468 18.43 0.50 -27.93
CA SER A 468 19.35 -0.64 -27.79
C SER A 468 18.97 -1.51 -26.59
N TRP A 469 19.38 -2.78 -26.61
CA TRP A 469 19.11 -3.71 -25.52
C TRP A 469 19.70 -3.26 -24.17
N GLU A 470 20.89 -2.66 -24.19
CA GLU A 470 21.51 -2.04 -23.00
C GLU A 470 20.62 -0.94 -22.39
N ASN A 471 20.09 -0.02 -23.23
CA ASN A 471 19.23 1.05 -22.75
C ASN A 471 17.92 0.51 -22.19
N ARG A 472 17.36 -0.53 -22.82
CA ARG A 472 16.17 -1.24 -22.35
C ARG A 472 16.39 -1.86 -20.97
N LEU A 473 17.49 -2.59 -20.78
CA LEU A 473 17.87 -3.17 -19.48
C LEU A 473 18.10 -2.11 -18.42
N ARG A 474 18.75 -1.00 -18.76
CA ARG A 474 18.97 0.12 -17.84
C ARG A 474 17.66 0.75 -17.39
N ILE A 475 16.73 1.01 -18.31
CA ILE A 475 15.40 1.54 -17.99
C ILE A 475 14.62 0.57 -17.09
N ALA A 476 14.68 -0.73 -17.39
CA ALA A 476 14.04 -1.76 -16.56
C ALA A 476 14.64 -1.80 -15.14
N ALA A 477 15.97 -1.77 -15.02
CA ALA A 477 16.67 -1.79 -13.74
C ALA A 477 16.40 -0.53 -12.90
N ASP A 478 16.45 0.65 -13.52
CA ASP A 478 16.11 1.93 -12.89
C ASP A 478 14.66 1.90 -12.34
N THR A 479 13.71 1.44 -13.15
CA THR A 479 12.30 1.33 -12.76
C THR A 479 12.12 0.33 -11.61
N ALA A 480 12.78 -0.83 -11.68
CA ALA A 480 12.73 -1.85 -10.64
C ALA A 480 13.28 -1.31 -9.31
N GLN A 481 14.35 -0.52 -9.35
CA GLN A 481 14.95 0.10 -8.17
C GLN A 481 14.05 1.17 -7.55
N GLY A 482 13.36 1.97 -8.36
CA GLY A 482 12.34 2.90 -7.88
C GLY A 482 11.20 2.18 -7.16
N LEU A 483 10.73 1.08 -7.73
CA LEU A 483 9.63 0.29 -7.16
C LEU A 483 10.06 -0.49 -5.89
N GLU A 484 11.27 -1.03 -5.86
CA GLU A 484 11.89 -1.60 -4.65
C GLU A 484 11.90 -0.60 -3.50
N TYR A 485 12.28 0.65 -3.77
CA TYR A 485 12.28 1.71 -2.77
C TYR A 485 10.86 1.99 -2.22
N LEU A 486 9.82 1.96 -3.05
CA LEU A 486 8.43 2.11 -2.60
C LEU A 486 8.00 0.95 -1.68
N HIS A 487 8.32 -0.28 -2.06
CA HIS A 487 7.89 -1.49 -1.35
C HIS A 487 8.64 -1.72 -0.04
N ILE A 488 9.94 -1.44 -0.01
CA ILE A 488 10.83 -1.85 1.10
C ILE A 488 11.50 -0.65 1.77
N GLY A 489 11.90 0.35 0.97
CA GLY A 489 12.59 1.54 1.45
C GLY A 489 11.69 2.52 2.22
N CYS A 490 10.39 2.51 1.92
CA CYS A 490 9.42 3.42 2.52
C CYS A 490 8.77 2.82 3.78
N LYS A 491 8.48 3.69 4.77
CA LYS A 491 7.81 3.34 6.02
C LYS A 491 6.64 4.30 6.26
N PRO A 492 5.38 3.81 6.26
CA PRO A 492 4.93 2.50 5.78
C PRO A 492 5.30 2.20 4.31
N PRO A 493 5.37 0.92 3.91
CA PRO A 493 5.47 0.50 2.51
C PRO A 493 4.37 1.11 1.63
N MET A 494 4.67 1.33 0.35
CA MET A 494 3.73 1.90 -0.60
C MET A 494 3.60 1.03 -1.84
N ILE A 495 2.37 0.90 -2.35
CA ILE A 495 2.03 0.20 -3.58
C ILE A 495 1.62 1.26 -4.61
N HIS A 496 2.20 1.21 -5.80
CA HIS A 496 1.99 2.20 -6.85
C HIS A 496 0.64 2.02 -7.56
N ARG A 497 0.26 0.77 -7.87
CA ARG A 497 -1.02 0.32 -8.43
C ARG A 497 -1.31 0.70 -9.89
N ASP A 498 -0.42 1.44 -10.54
CA ASP A 498 -0.58 1.85 -11.95
C ASP A 498 0.76 1.85 -12.70
N ILE A 499 1.53 0.77 -12.52
CA ILE A 499 2.77 0.54 -13.25
C ILE A 499 2.44 0.22 -14.72
N LYS A 500 2.92 1.05 -15.63
CA LYS A 500 2.76 0.88 -17.08
C LYS A 500 3.81 1.69 -17.85
N SER A 501 4.03 1.34 -19.11
CA SER A 501 5.04 1.97 -19.96
C SER A 501 4.84 3.48 -20.19
N THR A 502 3.62 4.01 -20.04
CA THR A 502 3.37 5.47 -20.12
C THR A 502 3.74 6.24 -18.85
N ASN A 503 3.84 5.54 -17.71
CA ASN A 503 4.16 6.15 -16.40
C ASN A 503 5.66 6.07 -16.07
N ILE A 504 6.46 5.45 -16.95
CA ILE A 504 7.91 5.41 -16.86
C ILE A 504 8.46 6.50 -17.77
N LEU A 505 8.96 7.57 -17.17
CA LEU A 505 9.45 8.76 -17.85
C LEU A 505 10.97 8.77 -17.96
N LEU A 506 11.50 9.37 -19.03
CA LEU A 506 12.93 9.40 -19.33
C LEU A 506 13.49 10.81 -19.26
N ASP A 507 14.54 11.00 -18.45
CA ASP A 507 15.24 12.27 -18.36
C ASP A 507 16.17 12.48 -19.57
N LYS A 508 16.87 13.62 -19.63
CA LYS A 508 17.82 13.96 -20.71
C LYS A 508 18.95 12.94 -20.91
N ASN A 509 19.27 12.13 -19.90
CA ASN A 509 20.32 11.11 -19.93
C ASN A 509 19.77 9.69 -20.16
N PHE A 510 18.48 9.56 -20.46
CA PHE A 510 17.75 8.29 -20.53
C PHE A 510 17.72 7.51 -19.20
N GLN A 511 17.84 8.21 -18.07
CA GLN A 511 17.55 7.63 -16.76
C GLN A 511 16.03 7.52 -16.60
N ALA A 512 15.56 6.34 -16.17
CA ALA A 512 14.14 6.12 -15.98
C ALA A 512 13.68 6.57 -14.59
N LYS A 513 12.54 7.27 -14.57
CA LYS A 513 11.83 7.66 -13.36
C LYS A 513 10.36 7.27 -13.45
N LEU A 514 9.88 6.57 -12.43
CA LEU A 514 8.49 6.19 -12.30
C LEU A 514 7.66 7.37 -11.76
N GLY A 515 6.54 7.69 -12.42
CA GLY A 515 5.63 8.77 -12.06
C GLY A 515 4.16 8.33 -12.00
N ASP A 516 3.28 9.29 -11.73
CA ASP A 516 1.82 9.14 -11.60
C ASP A 516 1.37 8.30 -10.38
N PHE A 517 1.49 8.91 -9.20
CA PHE A 517 1.18 8.27 -7.92
C PHE A 517 -0.26 8.45 -7.48
N GLY A 518 -1.14 8.97 -8.35
CA GLY A 518 -2.53 9.28 -8.00
C GLY A 518 -3.34 8.08 -7.49
N LEU A 519 -2.99 6.85 -7.88
CA LEU A 519 -3.65 5.62 -7.41
C LEU A 519 -2.89 4.91 -6.28
N SER A 520 -1.73 5.41 -5.89
CA SER A 520 -0.85 4.79 -4.92
C SER A 520 -1.47 4.74 -3.53
N ARG A 521 -1.08 3.73 -2.75
CA ARG A 521 -1.56 3.55 -1.37
C ARG A 521 -0.42 3.14 -0.45
N SER A 522 -0.48 3.61 0.79
CA SER A 522 0.37 3.12 1.86
C SER A 522 -0.32 1.99 2.63
N PHE A 523 0.46 1.04 3.13
CA PHE A 523 -0.07 0.02 4.04
C PHE A 523 -0.45 0.64 5.39
N PRO A 524 -1.60 0.26 5.98
CA PRO A 524 -1.89 0.56 7.37
C PRO A 524 -0.76 0.07 8.27
N VAL A 525 -0.40 0.85 9.29
CA VAL A 525 0.64 0.47 10.25
C VAL A 525 0.12 -0.70 11.10
N GLY A 526 0.52 -1.93 10.78
CA GLY A 526 0.09 -3.18 11.42
C GLY A 526 0.70 -4.42 10.78
N SER A 527 0.28 -5.62 11.19
CA SER A 527 0.70 -6.93 10.65
C SER A 527 -0.11 -7.37 9.42
N GLU A 528 -0.74 -6.44 8.71
CA GLU A 528 -1.59 -6.74 7.55
C GLU A 528 -0.75 -7.09 6.33
N THR A 529 -1.10 -8.17 5.64
CA THR A 529 -0.39 -8.68 4.44
C THR A 529 -0.95 -8.13 3.13
N HIS A 530 -2.12 -7.48 3.16
CA HIS A 530 -2.82 -6.99 1.98
C HIS A 530 -3.72 -5.80 2.34
N VAL A 531 -4.11 -5.00 1.34
CA VAL A 531 -5.07 -3.90 1.47
C VAL A 531 -6.33 -4.26 0.70
N SER A 532 -7.46 -4.42 1.38
CA SER A 532 -8.77 -4.62 0.74
C SER A 532 -9.28 -3.29 0.18
N THR A 533 -9.40 -3.18 -1.14
CA THR A 533 -9.82 -1.94 -1.81
C THR A 533 -10.54 -2.22 -3.13
N ASN A 534 -11.45 -1.32 -3.52
CA ASN A 534 -12.03 -1.28 -4.87
C ASN A 534 -10.93 -1.43 -5.92
N ILE A 535 -11.24 -2.05 -7.05
CA ILE A 535 -10.27 -2.27 -8.13
C ILE A 535 -9.95 -0.95 -8.82
N ALA A 536 -8.66 -0.63 -8.98
CA ALA A 536 -8.20 0.45 -9.87
C ALA A 536 -6.84 0.10 -10.45
N GLY A 537 -6.57 0.62 -11.65
CA GLY A 537 -5.36 0.36 -12.43
C GLY A 537 -5.67 0.36 -13.92
N SER A 538 -4.64 0.24 -14.75
CA SER A 538 -4.80 0.23 -16.21
C SER A 538 -5.10 -1.16 -16.77
N PRO A 539 -6.12 -1.32 -17.65
CA PRO A 539 -6.40 -2.58 -18.33
C PRO A 539 -5.17 -3.16 -19.03
N GLY A 540 -4.95 -4.48 -18.90
CA GLY A 540 -3.78 -5.17 -19.43
C GLY A 540 -2.59 -5.26 -18.47
N TYR A 541 -2.44 -4.30 -17.55
CA TYR A 541 -1.40 -4.32 -16.50
C TYR A 541 -1.92 -4.82 -15.15
N LEU A 542 -3.24 -4.88 -15.00
CA LEU A 542 -3.90 -5.20 -13.75
C LEU A 542 -3.64 -6.66 -13.33
N ASP A 543 -3.13 -6.83 -12.11
CA ASP A 543 -2.92 -8.13 -11.49
C ASP A 543 -4.22 -8.95 -11.45
N PRO A 544 -4.24 -10.15 -12.06
CA PRO A 544 -5.44 -10.98 -12.10
C PRO A 544 -5.87 -11.49 -10.73
N GLU A 545 -4.93 -11.65 -9.78
CA GLU A 545 -5.24 -12.06 -8.41
C GLU A 545 -5.90 -10.91 -7.65
N TYR A 546 -5.32 -9.71 -7.69
CA TYR A 546 -5.94 -8.49 -7.16
C TYR A 546 -7.31 -8.23 -7.80
N TYR A 547 -7.42 -8.38 -9.12
CA TYR A 547 -8.70 -8.24 -9.82
C TYR A 547 -9.75 -9.23 -9.33
N ARG A 548 -9.36 -10.46 -8.95
CA ARG A 548 -10.28 -11.48 -8.47
C ARG A 548 -10.63 -11.34 -6.99
N THR A 549 -9.70 -10.93 -6.15
CA THR A 549 -9.83 -10.95 -4.68
C THR A 549 -10.12 -9.59 -4.05
N ASN A 550 -9.88 -8.49 -4.76
CA ASN A 550 -9.77 -7.13 -4.20
C ASN A 550 -8.63 -6.94 -3.19
N TRP A 551 -7.72 -7.91 -3.06
CA TRP A 551 -6.54 -7.80 -2.21
C TRP A 551 -5.38 -7.19 -2.98
N LEU A 552 -5.07 -5.95 -2.63
CA LEU A 552 -3.92 -5.25 -3.17
C LEU A 552 -2.69 -5.57 -2.32
N THR A 553 -1.64 -6.05 -2.97
CA THR A 553 -0.34 -6.33 -2.34
C THR A 553 0.79 -5.69 -3.15
N GLU A 554 2.00 -5.65 -2.61
CA GLU A 554 3.19 -5.25 -3.37
C GLU A 554 3.43 -6.17 -4.58
N LYS A 555 2.96 -7.43 -4.51
CA LYS A 555 3.03 -8.38 -5.63
C LYS A 555 2.12 -8.01 -6.80
N SER A 556 1.14 -7.13 -6.59
CA SER A 556 0.33 -6.59 -7.69
C SER A 556 1.13 -5.66 -8.58
N ASP A 557 2.00 -4.82 -7.99
CA ASP A 557 2.95 -4.01 -8.78
C ASP A 557 3.99 -4.87 -9.49
N VAL A 558 4.45 -5.96 -8.86
CA VAL A 558 5.38 -6.92 -9.50
C VAL A 558 4.78 -7.50 -10.78
N PHE A 559 3.50 -7.87 -10.76
CA PHE A 559 2.80 -8.34 -11.96
C PHE A 559 2.78 -7.28 -13.06
N SER A 560 2.36 -6.06 -12.72
CA SER A 560 2.30 -4.95 -13.68
C SER A 560 3.68 -4.60 -14.24
N PHE A 561 4.74 -4.65 -13.42
CA PHE A 561 6.12 -4.50 -13.87
C PHE A 561 6.56 -5.63 -14.80
N GLY A 562 6.16 -6.88 -14.53
CA GLY A 562 6.40 -8.01 -15.43
C GLY A 562 5.81 -7.79 -16.82
N VAL A 563 4.59 -7.21 -16.91
CA VAL A 563 3.98 -6.82 -18.19
C VAL A 563 4.81 -5.76 -18.91
N VAL A 564 5.29 -4.74 -18.20
CA VAL A 564 6.22 -3.74 -18.77
C VAL A 564 7.51 -4.38 -19.27
N LEU A 565 8.07 -5.34 -18.54
CA LEU A 565 9.28 -6.03 -18.97
C LEU A 565 9.07 -6.84 -20.25
N LEU A 566 7.89 -7.45 -20.42
CA LEU A 566 7.49 -8.07 -21.68
C LEU A 566 7.35 -7.05 -22.81
N GLU A 567 6.78 -5.87 -22.58
CA GLU A 567 6.79 -4.79 -23.58
C GLU A 567 8.21 -4.39 -23.96
N ILE A 568 9.13 -4.26 -22.99
CA ILE A 568 10.52 -3.90 -23.24
C ILE A 568 11.24 -4.94 -24.11
N ILE A 569 10.99 -6.24 -23.88
CA ILE A 569 11.63 -7.33 -24.63
C ILE A 569 11.07 -7.45 -26.06
N THR A 570 9.76 -7.29 -26.21
CA THR A 570 9.04 -7.63 -27.44
C THR A 570 8.75 -6.40 -28.33
N SER A 571 8.72 -5.20 -27.75
CA SER A 571 8.15 -3.98 -28.35
C SER A 571 6.73 -4.16 -28.89
N GLN A 572 5.97 -5.10 -28.32
CA GLN A 572 4.61 -5.43 -28.74
C GLN A 572 3.57 -4.79 -27.83
N PRO A 573 2.36 -4.46 -28.34
CA PRO A 573 1.27 -4.00 -27.49
C PRO A 573 0.83 -5.08 -26.49
N VAL A 574 0.45 -4.63 -25.29
CA VAL A 574 0.00 -5.49 -24.18
C VAL A 574 -1.27 -6.27 -24.52
N ILE A 575 -2.20 -5.65 -25.24
CA ILE A 575 -3.43 -6.27 -25.72
C ILE A 575 -3.47 -6.17 -27.24
N ASP A 576 -3.57 -7.31 -27.90
CA ASP A 576 -3.67 -7.42 -29.35
C ASP A 576 -4.67 -8.53 -29.74
N HIS A 577 -5.85 -8.13 -30.19
CA HIS A 577 -6.93 -9.06 -30.53
C HIS A 577 -6.65 -9.89 -31.79
N THR A 578 -5.59 -9.59 -32.54
CA THR A 578 -5.21 -10.37 -33.73
C THR A 578 -4.38 -11.61 -33.39
N ARG A 579 -3.87 -11.71 -32.15
CA ARG A 579 -3.09 -12.85 -31.66
C ARG A 579 -3.97 -13.98 -31.18
N GLU A 580 -3.43 -15.20 -31.23
CA GLU A 580 -4.04 -16.41 -30.64
C GLU A 580 -4.35 -16.25 -29.14
N LYS A 581 -3.49 -15.49 -28.45
CA LYS A 581 -3.68 -15.04 -27.07
C LYS A 581 -3.57 -13.54 -27.05
N SER A 582 -4.65 -12.86 -26.65
CA SER A 582 -4.71 -11.40 -26.79
C SER A 582 -3.80 -10.66 -25.83
N HIS A 583 -3.61 -11.20 -24.61
CA HIS A 583 -2.72 -10.61 -23.61
C HIS A 583 -1.27 -11.04 -23.87
N ILE A 584 -0.33 -10.10 -23.76
CA ILE A 584 1.09 -10.32 -24.04
C ILE A 584 1.71 -11.44 -23.18
N GLY A 585 1.35 -11.55 -21.90
CA GLY A 585 1.86 -12.60 -21.00
C GLY A 585 1.42 -14.00 -21.42
N GLU A 586 0.15 -14.14 -21.79
CA GLU A 586 -0.39 -15.41 -22.30
C GLU A 586 0.22 -15.77 -23.66
N TRP A 587 0.42 -14.78 -24.53
CA TRP A 587 1.03 -14.97 -25.84
C TRP A 587 2.48 -15.43 -25.73
N VAL A 588 3.29 -14.75 -24.91
CA VAL A 588 4.69 -15.15 -24.67
C VAL A 588 4.76 -16.54 -24.06
N GLY A 589 3.93 -16.84 -23.05
CA GLY A 589 3.85 -18.17 -22.46
C GLY A 589 3.52 -19.25 -23.49
N PHE A 590 2.57 -18.99 -24.38
CA PHE A 590 2.21 -19.90 -25.47
C PHE A 590 3.34 -20.10 -26.49
N ARG A 591 4.07 -19.05 -26.86
CA ARG A 591 5.25 -19.15 -27.76
C ARG A 591 6.38 -19.96 -27.14
N LEU A 592 6.63 -19.78 -25.84
CA LEU A 592 7.61 -20.56 -25.09
C LEU A 592 7.27 -22.05 -25.05
N THR A 593 6.00 -22.41 -24.82
CA THR A 593 5.57 -23.83 -24.83
C THR A 593 5.74 -24.50 -26.20
N ASN A 594 5.73 -23.72 -27.28
CA ASN A 594 5.93 -24.21 -28.65
C ASN A 594 7.40 -24.16 -29.11
N GLY A 595 8.33 -23.71 -28.25
CA GLY A 595 9.76 -23.61 -28.56
C GLY A 595 10.14 -22.46 -29.50
N ASP A 596 9.27 -21.46 -29.70
CA ASP A 596 9.47 -20.38 -30.66
C ASP A 596 10.01 -19.09 -30.00
N ILE A 597 11.26 -19.15 -29.56
CA ILE A 597 11.91 -18.05 -28.81
C ILE A 597 12.33 -16.88 -29.72
N LYS A 598 12.71 -17.18 -30.98
CA LYS A 598 13.23 -16.18 -31.92
C LYS A 598 12.19 -15.11 -32.29
N ASN A 599 10.91 -15.47 -32.25
CA ASN A 599 9.80 -14.59 -32.60
C ASN A 599 9.24 -13.79 -31.40
N ILE A 600 9.83 -13.94 -30.21
CA ILE A 600 9.44 -13.17 -29.01
C ILE A 600 10.20 -11.84 -28.95
N VAL A 601 11.50 -11.88 -29.20
CA VAL A 601 12.39 -10.71 -29.05
C VAL A 601 12.13 -9.72 -30.19
N ASP A 602 12.14 -8.42 -29.86
CA ASP A 602 11.97 -7.35 -30.85
C ASP A 602 12.95 -7.50 -32.04
N PRO A 603 12.43 -7.70 -33.27
CA PRO A 603 13.25 -7.82 -34.47
C PRO A 603 14.14 -6.60 -34.76
N SER A 604 13.76 -5.42 -34.27
CA SER A 604 14.50 -4.17 -34.47
C SER A 604 15.85 -4.14 -33.75
N LEU A 605 16.09 -5.06 -32.82
CA LEU A 605 17.39 -5.23 -32.17
C LEU A 605 18.44 -5.91 -33.06
N ILE A 606 18.04 -6.54 -34.18
CA ILE A 606 18.93 -7.15 -35.20
C ILE A 606 20.01 -8.08 -34.58
N GLY A 607 19.67 -8.76 -33.50
CA GLY A 607 20.60 -9.65 -32.78
C GLY A 607 21.71 -8.94 -32.00
N ASP A 608 21.68 -7.62 -31.83
CA ASP A 608 22.64 -6.90 -31.00
C ASP A 608 22.28 -6.93 -29.51
N TYR A 609 22.38 -8.13 -28.95
CA TYR A 609 22.17 -8.40 -27.52
C TYR A 609 22.89 -9.68 -27.11
N ASP A 610 23.23 -9.81 -25.84
CA ASP A 610 23.60 -11.08 -25.26
C ASP A 610 22.37 -11.99 -25.09
N SER A 611 22.36 -13.16 -25.73
CA SER A 611 21.22 -14.08 -25.69
C SER A 611 20.93 -14.59 -24.27
N SER A 612 21.96 -14.72 -23.42
CA SER A 612 21.76 -15.16 -22.03
C SER A 612 21.08 -14.08 -21.19
N SER A 613 21.40 -12.80 -21.43
CA SER A 613 20.75 -11.66 -20.76
C SER A 613 19.28 -11.52 -21.15
N VAL A 614 18.94 -11.71 -22.43
CA VAL A 614 17.55 -11.69 -22.91
C VAL A 614 16.76 -12.85 -22.32
N TRP A 615 17.37 -14.05 -22.29
CA TRP A 615 16.74 -15.23 -21.70
C TRP A 615 16.42 -15.02 -20.21
N LYS A 616 17.39 -14.55 -19.43
CA LYS A 616 17.19 -14.22 -18.01
C LYS A 616 16.11 -13.16 -17.81
N ALA A 617 16.12 -12.08 -18.60
CA ALA A 617 15.10 -11.04 -18.51
C ALA A 617 13.69 -11.58 -18.85
N LEU A 618 13.59 -12.50 -19.82
CA LEU A 618 12.34 -13.15 -20.19
C LEU A 618 11.83 -14.10 -19.10
N GLU A 619 12.70 -14.94 -18.52
CA GLU A 619 12.35 -15.81 -17.39
C GLU A 619 11.88 -15.01 -16.17
N LEU A 620 12.58 -13.91 -15.87
CA LEU A 620 12.19 -12.99 -14.81
C LEU A 620 10.83 -12.35 -15.09
N ALA A 621 10.60 -11.87 -16.32
CA ALA A 621 9.31 -11.31 -16.73
C ALA A 621 8.18 -12.32 -16.55
N MET A 622 8.38 -13.57 -16.99
CA MET A 622 7.40 -14.65 -16.86
C MET A 622 7.13 -15.02 -15.39
N SER A 623 8.14 -14.97 -14.53
CA SER A 623 7.98 -15.16 -13.08
C SER A 623 7.18 -14.03 -12.44
N CYS A 624 7.42 -12.78 -12.85
CA CYS A 624 6.64 -11.62 -12.40
C CYS A 624 5.17 -11.70 -12.81
N VAL A 625 4.86 -12.16 -14.02
CA VAL A 625 3.46 -12.29 -14.50
C VAL A 625 2.77 -13.59 -14.09
N SER A 626 3.30 -14.30 -13.08
CA SER A 626 2.66 -15.50 -12.54
C SER A 626 1.22 -15.19 -12.06
N PRO A 627 0.23 -16.06 -12.36
CA PRO A 627 -1.16 -15.86 -11.93
C PRO A 627 -1.37 -15.80 -10.42
N SER A 628 -0.45 -16.33 -9.62
CA SER A 628 -0.47 -16.27 -8.15
C SER A 628 0.72 -15.44 -7.63
N SER A 629 0.44 -14.53 -6.70
CA SER A 629 1.43 -13.69 -5.99
C SER A 629 2.52 -14.48 -5.29
N SER A 630 2.21 -15.70 -4.82
CA SER A 630 3.17 -16.60 -4.18
C SER A 630 4.29 -17.06 -5.12
N GLY A 631 3.99 -17.15 -6.43
CA GLY A 631 4.95 -17.50 -7.47
C GLY A 631 5.74 -16.31 -8.03
N ARG A 632 5.44 -15.08 -7.59
CA ARG A 632 6.12 -13.86 -8.05
C ARG A 632 7.34 -13.56 -7.18
N PRO A 633 8.46 -13.08 -7.73
CA PRO A 633 9.57 -12.58 -6.93
C PRO A 633 9.16 -11.28 -6.18
N ASN A 634 10.01 -10.82 -5.26
CA ASN A 634 9.91 -9.46 -4.72
C ASN A 634 10.75 -8.49 -5.56
N MET A 635 10.52 -7.17 -5.41
CA MET A 635 11.21 -6.19 -6.24
C MET A 635 12.72 -6.09 -5.97
N SER A 636 13.23 -6.47 -4.80
CA SER A 636 14.68 -6.58 -4.57
C SER A 636 15.31 -7.68 -5.43
N GLN A 637 14.66 -8.85 -5.54
CA GLN A 637 15.12 -9.92 -6.42
C GLN A 637 15.11 -9.45 -7.88
N VAL A 638 13.99 -8.85 -8.32
CA VAL A 638 13.83 -8.32 -9.68
C VAL A 638 14.91 -7.27 -10.01
N ALA A 639 15.14 -6.30 -9.12
CA ALA A 639 16.14 -5.25 -9.33
C ALA A 639 17.57 -5.82 -9.42
N ASN A 640 17.91 -6.79 -8.59
CA ASN A 640 19.23 -7.43 -8.60
C ASN A 640 19.46 -8.22 -9.90
N GLU A 641 18.50 -9.03 -10.32
CA GLU A 641 18.63 -9.84 -11.54
C GLU A 641 18.72 -8.98 -12.81
N LEU A 642 17.95 -7.89 -12.90
CA LEU A 642 18.06 -6.96 -14.02
C LEU A 642 19.41 -6.23 -14.05
N LYS A 643 19.95 -5.90 -12.88
CA LYS A 643 21.30 -5.31 -12.77
C LYS A 643 22.38 -6.28 -13.23
N GLU A 644 22.27 -7.56 -12.90
CA GLU A 644 23.19 -8.60 -13.42
C GLU A 644 23.09 -8.76 -14.93
N CYS A 645 21.88 -8.71 -15.50
CA CYS A 645 21.67 -8.73 -16.94
C CYS A 645 22.36 -7.54 -17.62
N LEU A 646 22.20 -6.33 -17.05
CA LEU A 646 22.85 -5.11 -17.56
C LEU A 646 24.37 -5.19 -17.49
N LEU A 647 24.94 -5.68 -16.38
CA LEU A 647 26.39 -5.86 -16.24
C LEU A 647 26.94 -6.83 -17.29
N SER A 648 26.24 -7.94 -17.54
CA SER A 648 26.63 -8.95 -18.53
C SER A 648 26.64 -8.36 -19.95
N GLU A 649 25.62 -7.56 -20.29
CA GLU A 649 25.52 -6.89 -21.59
C GLU A 649 26.59 -5.82 -21.78
N ASN A 650 26.92 -5.05 -20.73
CA ASN A 650 27.99 -4.05 -20.78
C ASN A 650 29.35 -4.70 -21.02
N SER A 651 29.65 -5.82 -20.35
CA SER A 651 30.88 -6.57 -20.57
C SER A 651 30.98 -7.13 -22.00
N ARG A 652 29.87 -7.54 -22.63
CA ARG A 652 29.84 -7.95 -24.05
C ARG A 652 30.27 -6.81 -24.98
N LYS A 653 29.78 -5.59 -24.72
CA LYS A 653 30.09 -4.42 -25.55
C LYS A 653 31.54 -3.94 -25.36
N GLU A 654 32.04 -3.94 -24.13
CA GLU A 654 33.45 -3.64 -23.84
C GLU A 654 34.40 -4.63 -24.54
N GLY A 655 34.06 -5.93 -24.51
CA GLY A 655 34.83 -6.97 -25.21
C GLY A 655 34.84 -6.84 -26.74
N LYS A 656 33.77 -6.31 -27.36
CA LYS A 656 33.75 -5.98 -28.79
C LYS A 656 34.66 -4.80 -29.14
N HIS A 657 34.66 -3.76 -28.31
CA HIS A 657 35.51 -2.57 -28.52
C HIS A 657 37.01 -2.91 -28.46
N ASP A 658 37.44 -3.83 -27.58
CA ASP A 658 38.85 -4.25 -27.49
C ASP A 658 39.33 -5.09 -28.69
N VAL A 659 38.43 -5.81 -29.36
CA VAL A 659 38.75 -6.61 -30.56
C VAL A 659 38.82 -5.72 -31.80
N ASP A 660 37.89 -4.77 -31.94
CA ASP A 660 37.89 -3.83 -33.07
C ASP A 660 39.03 -2.80 -32.97
N SER A 661 39.47 -2.44 -31.76
CA SER A 661 40.62 -1.55 -31.53
C SER A 661 41.97 -2.19 -31.92
N LYS A 662 42.04 -3.53 -31.96
CA LYS A 662 43.25 -4.26 -32.40
C LYS A 662 43.25 -4.59 -33.88
N SER A 663 42.14 -4.40 -34.59
CA SER A 663 42.01 -4.71 -36.03
C SER A 663 42.39 -3.54 -36.95
N SER A 664 42.72 -2.36 -36.41
CA SER A 664 42.94 -1.13 -37.20
C SER A 664 44.41 -0.66 -37.29
N VAL A 665 45.40 -1.50 -36.95
CA VAL A 665 46.81 -1.20 -37.22
C VAL A 665 47.30 -1.94 -38.46
N GLU A 666 47.83 -1.16 -39.40
CA GLU A 666 48.15 -1.49 -40.79
C GLU A 666 49.07 -2.69 -41.03
N LEU A 667 48.75 -3.32 -42.16
CA LEU A 667 49.57 -4.18 -43.02
C LEU A 667 50.96 -3.57 -43.29
N SER A 668 52.03 -4.23 -42.83
CA SER A 668 53.35 -4.15 -43.47
C SER A 668 54.07 -5.50 -43.43
N THR A 669 54.56 -5.88 -44.60
CA THR A 669 55.20 -7.15 -44.96
C THR A 669 56.61 -7.31 -44.38
N SER A 670 56.94 -8.48 -43.84
CA SER A 670 58.32 -9.02 -43.82
C SER A 670 58.34 -10.51 -43.45
N PHE A 671 59.11 -11.30 -44.20
CA PHE A 671 59.26 -12.75 -44.16
C PHE A 671 60.00 -13.26 -42.91
N GLY A 672 59.63 -14.44 -42.39
CA GLY A 672 60.39 -15.17 -41.37
C GLY A 672 59.84 -16.56 -41.04
N THR A 673 60.57 -17.58 -41.46
CA THR A 673 60.33 -19.03 -41.48
C THR A 673 59.99 -19.76 -40.17
N LYS A 674 59.12 -20.77 -40.32
CA LYS A 674 59.07 -22.12 -39.67
C LYS A 674 59.17 -22.22 -38.14
N HIS A 675 58.11 -22.76 -37.51
CA HIS A 675 58.13 -24.10 -36.91
C HIS A 675 56.76 -24.49 -36.33
N THR A 676 56.15 -25.52 -36.90
CA THR A 676 55.29 -26.49 -36.20
C THR A 676 56.21 -27.53 -35.50
N PRO A 677 55.81 -28.19 -34.39
CA PRO A 677 54.78 -29.25 -34.44
C PRO A 677 53.83 -29.42 -33.24
N ASP A 678 52.67 -29.96 -33.61
CA ASP A 678 51.75 -30.94 -32.99
C ASP A 678 52.03 -31.52 -31.59
N ALA A 679 50.93 -31.79 -30.88
CA ALA A 679 50.64 -33.14 -30.38
C ALA A 679 49.13 -33.37 -30.14
N ARG A 680 48.57 -34.21 -31.03
CA ARG A 680 47.44 -35.16 -30.93
C ARG A 680 46.05 -34.71 -30.47
#